data_AF-A0A815VQJ0-F1
#
_entry.id   AF-A0A815VQJ0-F1
#
_cell.length_a   1.000
_cell.length_b   1.000
_cell.length_c   1.000
_cell.angle_alpha   90.00
_cell.angle_beta   90.00
_cell.angle_gamma   90.00
#
_symmetry.space_group_name_H-M   'P 1'
#
loop_
_entity.id
_entity.type
_entity.pdbx_description
1 polymer ?
#
loop_
_entity_poly.entity_id
_entity_poly.type
_entity_poly.pdbx_seq_one_letter_code
_entity_poly.pdbx_strand_id
1 'polypeptide(L)'
;HHKHDSIVLSTFACEVNNNPVDHIVQLFSSVIEQYAGFFKSITFAIPNSPVLYETFEKLDGTVNATKLIRKSNTNFGPYRIISEDVRVNDVNICDLPPCQFGGRCHERNNQVHTEHFSHPPLCPKACLNGKCDETKDLVHLYSFIHRIRCQYGGECRQIDDEKHCQSYDHPSYCSKESFCENMEPIHLREYRHLPLCQYSHNCMEIKKKNQHHMKSFRHCPLICPRKNNCVDFHDRKHMSELQHPFSRPCPFTPYNCRLHNEFIQGSESNKPSQIAQTHCLDYSHVCRFGRHCRDQTSLHLQNLIHVARVLCSDGDECTKLNEEEHLNLFTHKNILDIRLVCRHSNQCHDRHKLEHVKKFRHQLTSDESGVVQYVGLNKTIDFVHNHDEAVERVNEYVESEGWETLPLGTIPDDILKYIHHVQPVHRCNPVIFESIILHGHVMSRSYMENLKIPKFVANSVLQHSRVRRIPNLSTAEDKARAYVIALVKDEFEKNGFPPKDTTTPAAASIATAFPTVTTLASEITMSENRVLALLGKNDTDVLKRVAIEIAQASIKLHSNPLGIGYKVDMELGTDRTIFSVLGPHLGHYYGDIVIVFKREILHHPDAEFTIQAGTSFHSGKAFNWRPWLGDVLTDVNERIKLFHASKLHASVPGYDYAAALELMAITSSILDKKSMNISLQDILTRWIQVDSHQTVEAHLPQLIPLDYIDHIYLPQNIYDMLNEATQKSMKAVFRNRVTITSHEGTDKPGLSFGPVPAEPARVEYQNYLTQELISKFMKHIDTPLPRSIQGTIITIPSTRFDQHYVLPLTISQAYQQYCSDHSPSTDMTISIYWQAMRGDMMLTLANEQINLQTTQTNLSCLVCYVAETPEVETNNYHEHHSYLNNDKPFKHDLLAKNHKYAAGSDNFYVGCNTGDFLTFCLQLHLSTGKVTLSHAGANSIYNHDKIIHTFNKSQLDLSALEYVHVSAGAHTVPIRNVMICFEKQNELHPTYDMEFSSSSELVDGSLSSISSLSSLIPCGDNVNCLLQLSLSEKEHNSKFSHPCRFSELCRNREPNLTHEPHRVPTCQYDEKCNNLADPFHRAKYRHKGYPDYLLPCRHQQKCEDTSEHHRIKYSHGERVFLTKEASALHESRVNSDNEDPIPCKWGTKCRDIGDKRHCSKYSHPAVHKHADHQIPCKWGAKCRDTGNRQHCERFSHPDMESFLLEGNGGSSSETESD
;
A
#
# COMPACT_ATOMS: atom_id res chain seq x y z
N HIS A 1 47.43 -63.05 -29.87
CA HIS A 1 46.38 -63.80 -29.15
C HIS A 1 46.95 -65.10 -28.58
N HIS A 2 47.36 -65.08 -27.31
CA HIS A 2 47.83 -66.26 -26.59
C HIS A 2 46.76 -66.60 -25.54
N LYS A 3 46.20 -67.80 -25.61
CA LYS A 3 45.11 -68.33 -24.78
C LYS A 3 45.54 -68.49 -23.31
N HIS A 4 45.87 -67.40 -22.63
CA HIS A 4 46.38 -67.43 -21.27
C HIS A 4 45.22 -67.62 -20.29
N ASP A 5 45.12 -68.81 -19.72
CA ASP A 5 44.16 -69.15 -18.66
C ASP A 5 44.58 -68.59 -17.29
N SER A 6 45.82 -68.10 -17.18
CA SER A 6 46.42 -67.63 -15.94
C SER A 6 47.28 -66.39 -16.19
N ILE A 7 47.29 -65.46 -15.23
CA ILE A 7 48.18 -64.30 -15.21
C ILE A 7 49.11 -64.40 -14.01
N VAL A 8 50.39 -64.09 -14.23
CA VAL A 8 51.38 -64.04 -13.15
C VAL A 8 51.79 -62.59 -12.91
N LEU A 9 51.52 -62.09 -11.71
CA LEU A 9 51.90 -60.74 -11.28
C LEU A 9 53.10 -60.85 -10.36
N SER A 10 54.22 -60.26 -10.78
CA SER A 10 55.50 -60.37 -10.10
C SER A 10 55.84 -59.09 -9.37
N THR A 11 56.21 -59.20 -8.08
CA THR A 11 56.74 -58.06 -7.31
C THR A 11 58.27 -57.96 -7.41
N PHE A 12 58.94 -58.88 -8.11
CA PHE A 12 60.40 -58.93 -8.20
C PHE A 12 61.02 -57.64 -8.77
N ALA A 13 60.34 -56.95 -9.69
CA ALA A 13 60.79 -55.66 -10.21
C ALA A 13 60.49 -54.47 -9.28
N CYS A 14 59.49 -54.62 -8.38
CA CYS A 14 59.08 -53.57 -7.45
C CYS A 14 60.00 -53.51 -6.21
N GLU A 15 60.54 -54.65 -5.76
CA GLU A 15 61.54 -54.71 -4.70
C GLU A 15 62.88 -54.08 -5.09
N VAL A 16 63.30 -54.27 -6.35
CA VAL A 16 64.52 -53.63 -6.90
C VAL A 16 64.44 -52.10 -6.84
N ASN A 17 63.22 -51.55 -6.80
CA ASN A 17 62.94 -50.11 -6.75
C ASN A 17 62.46 -49.61 -5.36
N ASN A 18 62.50 -50.43 -4.30
CA ASN A 18 62.06 -50.06 -2.93
C ASN A 18 60.64 -49.48 -2.82
N ASN A 19 59.70 -49.95 -3.65
CA ASN A 19 58.31 -49.48 -3.55
C ASN A 19 57.66 -49.94 -2.21
N PRO A 20 56.85 -49.10 -1.53
CA PRO A 20 56.17 -49.48 -0.31
C PRO A 20 55.27 -50.69 -0.50
N VAL A 21 55.32 -51.65 0.42
CA VAL A 21 54.56 -52.91 0.32
C VAL A 21 53.06 -52.65 0.21
N ASP A 22 52.53 -51.73 1.01
CA ASP A 22 51.10 -51.35 0.98
C ASP A 22 50.67 -50.80 -0.39
N HIS A 23 51.56 -50.07 -1.08
CA HIS A 23 51.29 -49.54 -2.41
C HIS A 23 51.22 -50.64 -3.47
N ILE A 24 52.11 -51.64 -3.38
CA ILE A 24 52.11 -52.80 -4.28
C ILE A 24 50.84 -53.65 -4.04
N VAL A 25 50.44 -53.81 -2.78
CA VAL A 25 49.21 -54.52 -2.39
C VAL A 25 47.97 -53.80 -2.92
N GLN A 26 47.91 -52.47 -2.84
CA GLN A 26 46.82 -51.66 -3.43
C GLN A 26 46.76 -51.78 -4.97
N LEU A 27 47.91 -51.74 -5.64
CA LEU A 27 48.00 -51.97 -7.08
C LEU A 27 47.49 -53.37 -7.45
N PHE A 28 47.90 -54.39 -6.71
CA PHE A 28 47.47 -55.77 -6.98
C PHE A 28 45.98 -55.95 -6.67
N SER A 29 45.46 -55.33 -5.61
CA SER A 29 44.03 -55.29 -5.30
C SER A 29 43.23 -54.63 -6.44
N SER A 30 43.71 -53.51 -6.98
CA SER A 30 43.06 -52.81 -8.10
C SER A 30 43.05 -53.68 -9.37
N VAL A 31 44.13 -54.43 -9.61
CA VAL A 31 44.21 -55.40 -10.72
C VAL A 31 43.32 -56.62 -10.45
N ILE A 32 43.17 -57.10 -9.22
CA ILE A 32 42.19 -58.14 -8.91
C ILE A 32 40.78 -57.62 -9.21
N GLU A 33 40.42 -56.44 -8.72
CA GLU A 33 39.08 -55.85 -8.94
C GLU A 33 38.77 -55.61 -10.42
N GLN A 34 39.77 -55.22 -11.21
CA GLN A 34 39.60 -54.97 -12.64
C GLN A 34 39.50 -56.25 -13.48
N TYR A 35 40.15 -57.35 -13.08
CA TYR A 35 40.28 -58.56 -13.92
C TYR A 35 39.66 -59.84 -13.34
N ALA A 36 39.18 -59.82 -12.10
CA ALA A 36 38.55 -60.98 -11.46
C ALA A 36 37.44 -61.58 -12.34
N GLY A 37 37.55 -62.88 -12.63
CA GLY A 37 36.63 -63.63 -13.50
C GLY A 37 37.02 -63.72 -14.99
N PHE A 38 38.15 -63.13 -15.43
CA PHE A 38 38.67 -63.34 -16.79
C PHE A 38 39.73 -64.42 -16.91
N PHE A 39 40.58 -64.55 -15.90
CA PHE A 39 41.59 -65.60 -15.82
C PHE A 39 41.08 -66.68 -14.86
N LYS A 40 41.37 -67.94 -15.15
CA LYS A 40 41.08 -69.05 -14.22
C LYS A 40 41.90 -68.93 -12.94
N SER A 41 43.12 -68.38 -13.04
CA SER A 41 43.95 -68.08 -11.88
C SER A 41 44.79 -66.81 -12.06
N ILE A 42 44.89 -66.01 -11.00
CA ILE A 42 45.83 -64.89 -10.88
C ILE A 42 46.84 -65.33 -9.84
N THR A 43 48.10 -65.47 -10.24
CA THR A 43 49.17 -65.98 -9.37
C THR A 43 50.16 -64.86 -9.06
N PHE A 44 50.47 -64.67 -7.78
CA PHE A 44 51.42 -63.67 -7.35
C PHE A 44 52.80 -64.29 -7.14
N ALA A 45 53.78 -63.82 -7.90
CA ALA A 45 55.17 -64.20 -7.71
C ALA A 45 55.81 -63.19 -6.75
N ILE A 46 55.80 -63.54 -5.47
CA ILE A 46 56.40 -62.75 -4.40
C ILE A 46 57.71 -63.39 -3.91
N PRO A 47 58.72 -62.59 -3.54
CA PRO A 47 59.96 -63.07 -2.93
C PRO A 47 59.68 -63.67 -1.54
N ASN A 48 60.54 -64.59 -1.13
CA ASN A 48 60.36 -65.39 0.08
C ASN A 48 60.62 -64.57 1.36
N SER A 49 59.64 -63.73 1.74
CA SER A 49 59.65 -62.88 2.93
C SER A 49 58.35 -63.11 3.73
N PRO A 50 58.44 -63.49 5.03
CA PRO A 50 57.26 -63.74 5.86
C PRO A 50 56.31 -62.53 5.97
N VAL A 51 56.87 -61.32 6.00
CA VAL A 51 56.10 -60.06 6.11
C VAL A 51 55.33 -59.77 4.82
N LEU A 52 55.94 -60.04 3.66
CA LEU A 52 55.25 -59.91 2.37
C LEU A 52 54.16 -60.97 2.25
N TYR A 53 54.45 -62.21 2.66
CA TYR A 53 53.48 -63.29 2.62
C TYR A 53 52.22 -62.95 3.41
N GLU A 54 52.33 -62.54 4.69
CA GLU A 54 51.17 -62.13 5.52
C GLU A 54 50.40 -60.94 4.91
N THR A 55 51.09 -60.03 4.21
CA THR A 55 50.43 -58.85 3.64
C THR A 55 49.68 -59.20 2.34
N PHE A 56 50.24 -60.08 1.50
CA PHE A 56 49.63 -60.55 0.26
C PHE A 56 48.61 -61.68 0.49
N GLU A 57 48.68 -62.41 1.60
CA GLU A 57 47.65 -63.40 2.02
C GLU A 57 46.27 -62.74 2.15
N LYS A 58 46.22 -61.46 2.53
CA LYS A 58 44.97 -60.67 2.56
C LYS A 58 44.29 -60.52 1.18
N LEU A 59 45.03 -60.70 0.09
CA LEU A 59 44.51 -60.67 -1.28
C LEU A 59 44.06 -62.05 -1.76
N ASP A 60 44.39 -63.12 -1.04
CA ASP A 60 44.00 -64.48 -1.40
C ASP A 60 42.50 -64.69 -1.13
N GLY A 61 41.79 -65.30 -2.08
CA GLY A 61 40.33 -65.48 -2.02
C GLY A 61 39.48 -64.23 -2.25
N THR A 62 40.07 -63.07 -2.60
CA THR A 62 39.31 -61.85 -2.93
C THR A 62 38.58 -61.99 -4.26
N VAL A 63 37.31 -62.43 -4.22
CA VAL A 63 36.47 -62.56 -5.43
C VAL A 63 35.29 -61.60 -5.33
N ASN A 64 35.40 -60.43 -5.95
CA ASN A 64 34.25 -59.59 -6.27
C ASN A 64 34.02 -59.62 -7.78
N ALA A 65 33.34 -60.66 -8.26
CA ALA A 65 32.89 -60.70 -9.65
C ALA A 65 31.85 -59.59 -9.87
N THR A 66 32.22 -58.54 -10.62
CA THR A 66 31.32 -57.44 -10.96
C THR A 66 30.18 -57.93 -11.85
N LYS A 67 28.92 -57.70 -11.45
CA LYS A 67 27.76 -57.84 -12.35
C LYS A 67 27.81 -56.76 -13.44
N LEU A 68 27.43 -57.14 -14.66
CA LEU A 68 27.46 -56.32 -15.88
C LEU A 68 26.99 -54.87 -15.65
N ILE A 69 27.82 -53.90 -16.02
CA ILE A 69 27.42 -52.49 -16.17
C ILE A 69 27.14 -52.25 -17.66
N ARG A 70 25.87 -52.19 -18.05
CA ARG A 70 25.46 -51.73 -19.39
C ARG A 70 25.27 -50.21 -19.36
N LYS A 71 26.25 -49.42 -19.81
CA LYS A 71 25.99 -48.07 -20.34
C LYS A 71 26.94 -47.75 -21.49
N SER A 72 26.35 -47.30 -22.60
CA SER A 72 26.97 -46.92 -23.86
C SER A 72 27.73 -45.60 -23.75
N ASN A 73 28.76 -45.45 -24.58
CA ASN A 73 29.45 -44.20 -24.95
C ASN A 73 30.64 -43.73 -24.11
N THR A 74 31.41 -44.64 -23.51
CA THR A 74 32.76 -44.30 -23.04
C THR A 74 33.72 -45.47 -23.29
N ASN A 75 34.69 -45.27 -24.18
CA ASN A 75 35.77 -46.24 -24.40
C ASN A 75 36.71 -46.20 -23.20
N PHE A 76 36.45 -47.05 -22.21
CA PHE A 76 37.33 -47.22 -21.06
C PHE A 76 38.55 -48.05 -21.50
N GLY A 77 39.73 -47.60 -21.10
CA GLY A 77 41.03 -48.26 -21.31
C GLY A 77 41.07 -49.67 -20.71
N PRO A 78 42.20 -50.38 -20.84
CA PRO A 78 42.30 -51.53 -21.74
C PRO A 78 41.55 -52.81 -21.31
N TYR A 79 40.65 -52.73 -20.33
CA TYR A 79 40.10 -53.89 -19.63
C TYR A 79 38.63 -53.66 -19.17
N ARG A 80 37.69 -54.26 -19.93
CA ARG A 80 36.23 -54.60 -19.73
C ARG A 80 35.14 -53.71 -20.37
N ILE A 81 34.08 -54.19 -21.08
CA ILE A 81 33.60 -55.45 -21.75
C ILE A 81 32.51 -55.01 -22.78
N ILE A 82 32.22 -55.77 -23.85
CA ILE A 82 30.87 -55.76 -24.50
C ILE A 82 30.17 -57.14 -24.44
N SER A 83 28.90 -57.08 -23.98
CA SER A 83 27.68 -57.94 -24.12
C SER A 83 27.71 -59.47 -23.89
N GLU A 84 26.50 -60.02 -23.64
CA GLU A 84 26.22 -61.39 -23.14
C GLU A 84 26.41 -62.52 -24.18
N ASP A 85 26.65 -62.22 -25.45
CA ASP A 85 26.65 -63.23 -26.54
C ASP A 85 28.05 -63.49 -27.16
N VAL A 86 29.10 -63.21 -26.40
CA VAL A 86 30.41 -62.93 -26.96
C VAL A 86 31.47 -63.87 -26.37
N ARG A 87 32.35 -64.46 -27.21
CA ARG A 87 33.34 -65.48 -26.82
C ARG A 87 34.64 -64.80 -26.39
N VAL A 88 35.56 -65.53 -25.76
CA VAL A 88 36.89 -65.04 -25.32
C VAL A 88 37.68 -64.29 -26.42
N ASN A 89 37.35 -64.51 -27.70
CA ASN A 89 38.00 -63.88 -28.85
C ASN A 89 37.63 -62.39 -29.06
N ASP A 90 36.63 -61.87 -28.35
CA ASP A 90 36.07 -60.54 -28.61
C ASP A 90 36.54 -59.48 -27.59
N VAL A 91 37.53 -59.83 -26.74
CA VAL A 91 38.23 -58.88 -25.88
C VAL A 91 39.14 -58.02 -26.76
N ASN A 92 38.73 -56.77 -27.00
CA ASN A 92 39.54 -55.80 -27.74
C ASN A 92 40.47 -55.07 -26.75
N ILE A 93 41.78 -55.31 -26.85
CA ILE A 93 42.78 -54.58 -26.07
C ILE A 93 42.95 -53.21 -26.73
N CYS A 94 42.68 -52.13 -26.00
CA CYS A 94 42.88 -50.78 -26.53
C CYS A 94 44.38 -50.47 -26.57
N ASP A 95 44.92 -50.24 -27.78
CA ASP A 95 46.35 -49.96 -28.01
C ASP A 95 46.78 -48.53 -27.59
N LEU A 96 45.86 -47.72 -27.06
CA LEU A 96 46.13 -46.33 -26.67
C LEU A 96 46.82 -46.24 -25.30
N PRO A 97 47.84 -45.39 -25.14
CA PRO A 97 48.51 -45.18 -23.86
C PRO A 97 47.52 -44.69 -22.78
N PRO A 98 47.65 -45.15 -21.52
CA PRO A 98 46.79 -44.69 -20.44
C PRO A 98 47.00 -43.20 -20.18
N CYS A 99 45.92 -42.48 -19.93
CA CYS A 99 45.97 -41.08 -19.57
C CYS A 99 46.75 -40.90 -18.26
N GLN A 100 47.75 -40.00 -18.26
CA GLN A 100 48.56 -39.68 -17.09
C GLN A 100 47.76 -39.14 -15.89
N PHE A 101 46.52 -38.70 -16.10
CA PHE A 101 45.62 -38.22 -15.05
C PHE A 101 44.61 -39.28 -14.57
N GLY A 102 44.63 -40.49 -15.15
CA GLY A 102 43.80 -41.63 -14.75
C GLY A 102 42.31 -41.28 -14.60
N GLY A 103 41.70 -41.76 -13.51
CA GLY A 103 40.29 -41.52 -13.16
C GLY A 103 39.94 -40.07 -12.83
N ARG A 104 40.95 -39.18 -12.77
CA ARG A 104 40.82 -37.74 -12.49
C ARG A 104 40.97 -36.86 -13.74
N CYS A 105 41.06 -37.45 -14.93
CA CYS A 105 41.19 -36.67 -16.16
C CYS A 105 39.94 -35.79 -16.41
N HIS A 106 40.14 -34.48 -16.52
CA HIS A 106 39.08 -33.52 -16.86
C HIS A 106 38.76 -33.49 -18.37
N GLU A 107 39.65 -34.01 -19.22
CA GLU A 107 39.50 -34.05 -20.69
C GLU A 107 38.88 -35.35 -21.21
N ARG A 108 38.31 -36.18 -20.32
CA ARG A 108 37.69 -37.46 -20.67
C ARG A 108 36.56 -37.40 -21.71
N ASN A 109 36.03 -36.21 -21.98
CA ASN A 109 34.97 -35.95 -22.96
C ASN A 109 35.47 -35.18 -24.20
N ASN A 110 36.76 -34.87 -24.27
CA ASN A 110 37.39 -34.24 -25.42
C ASN A 110 37.72 -35.33 -26.45
N GLN A 111 37.06 -35.31 -27.60
CA GLN A 111 37.18 -36.34 -28.63
C GLN A 111 38.65 -36.54 -29.07
N VAL A 112 39.38 -35.45 -29.27
CA VAL A 112 40.81 -35.48 -29.67
C VAL A 112 41.65 -36.17 -28.58
N HIS A 113 41.37 -35.89 -27.31
CA HIS A 113 42.08 -36.51 -26.19
C HIS A 113 41.75 -38.01 -26.07
N THR A 114 40.48 -38.38 -26.21
CA THR A 114 40.03 -39.79 -26.13
C THR A 114 40.44 -40.65 -27.32
N GLU A 115 40.79 -40.02 -28.45
CA GLU A 115 41.39 -40.71 -29.61
C GLU A 115 42.87 -41.07 -29.38
N HIS A 116 43.55 -40.39 -28.45
CA HIS A 116 44.98 -40.57 -28.19
C HIS A 116 45.29 -41.24 -26.85
N PHE A 117 44.35 -41.20 -25.88
CA PHE A 117 44.57 -41.70 -24.53
C PHE A 117 43.41 -42.53 -23.99
N SER A 118 43.73 -43.60 -23.28
CA SER A 118 42.75 -44.48 -22.64
C SER A 118 42.48 -44.09 -21.17
N HIS A 119 41.24 -44.22 -20.70
CA HIS A 119 40.81 -43.78 -19.35
C HIS A 119 40.32 -44.93 -18.48
N PRO A 120 40.53 -44.91 -17.16
CA PRO A 120 40.11 -46.00 -16.29
C PRO A 120 38.58 -46.14 -16.17
N PRO A 121 38.05 -47.33 -15.84
CA PRO A 121 36.61 -47.58 -15.76
C PRO A 121 35.95 -46.86 -14.58
N LEU A 122 34.61 -46.83 -14.55
CA LEU A 122 33.84 -46.36 -13.39
C LEU A 122 34.07 -47.27 -12.18
N CYS A 123 34.10 -46.67 -10.98
CA CYS A 123 34.28 -47.42 -9.74
C CYS A 123 33.13 -48.44 -9.54
N PRO A 124 33.43 -49.75 -9.44
CA PRO A 124 32.41 -50.78 -9.24
C PRO A 124 31.61 -50.57 -7.96
N LYS A 125 32.29 -50.21 -6.86
CA LYS A 125 31.69 -49.97 -5.55
C LYS A 125 30.74 -48.77 -5.59
N ALA A 126 31.17 -47.66 -6.20
CA ALA A 126 30.32 -46.47 -6.38
C ALA A 126 29.11 -46.74 -7.30
N CYS A 127 29.28 -47.50 -8.38
CA CYS A 127 28.19 -47.84 -9.30
C CYS A 127 27.16 -48.81 -8.70
N LEU A 128 27.59 -49.78 -7.89
CA LEU A 128 26.70 -50.78 -7.29
C LEU A 128 25.99 -50.25 -6.05
N ASN A 129 26.69 -49.50 -5.20
CA ASN A 129 26.20 -49.13 -3.87
C ASN A 129 25.89 -47.62 -3.74
N GLY A 130 26.12 -46.83 -4.79
CA GLY A 130 25.98 -45.36 -4.76
C GLY A 130 27.00 -44.64 -3.87
N LYS A 131 27.93 -45.39 -3.25
CA LYS A 131 29.00 -44.90 -2.37
C LYS A 131 30.23 -45.80 -2.52
N CYS A 132 31.40 -45.22 -2.32
CA CYS A 132 32.67 -45.91 -2.28
C CYS A 132 33.40 -45.47 -1.01
N ASP A 133 33.84 -46.42 -0.20
CA ASP A 133 34.52 -46.13 1.07
C ASP A 133 36.04 -45.93 0.88
N GLU A 134 36.56 -46.16 -0.33
CA GLU A 134 37.97 -46.08 -0.71
C GLU A 134 38.36 -44.72 -1.30
N THR A 135 37.62 -43.66 -0.97
CA THR A 135 37.86 -42.29 -1.45
C THR A 135 39.15 -41.66 -0.92
N LYS A 136 39.92 -42.36 -0.09
CA LYS A 136 41.24 -41.94 0.40
C LYS A 136 42.39 -42.72 -0.24
N ASP A 137 42.09 -43.81 -0.95
CA ASP A 137 43.09 -44.59 -1.67
C ASP A 137 43.42 -43.90 -3.00
N LEU A 138 44.64 -43.39 -3.10
CA LEU A 138 45.11 -42.67 -4.29
C LEU A 138 45.20 -43.59 -5.51
N VAL A 139 45.53 -44.86 -5.32
CA VAL A 139 45.59 -45.86 -6.40
C VAL A 139 44.18 -46.16 -6.87
N HIS A 140 43.23 -46.35 -5.95
CA HIS A 140 41.82 -46.55 -6.28
C HIS A 140 41.22 -45.37 -7.05
N LEU A 141 41.43 -44.15 -6.56
CA LEU A 141 40.95 -42.93 -7.22
C LEU A 141 41.63 -42.64 -8.57
N TYR A 142 42.82 -43.22 -8.80
CA TYR A 142 43.50 -43.14 -10.08
C TYR A 142 43.05 -44.25 -11.03
N SER A 143 42.73 -45.43 -10.51
CA SER A 143 42.28 -46.61 -11.25
C SER A 143 40.78 -46.62 -11.55
N PHE A 144 39.98 -45.75 -10.89
CA PHE A 144 38.53 -45.71 -11.08
C PHE A 144 37.91 -44.31 -11.06
N ILE A 145 36.93 -44.09 -11.92
CA ILE A 145 36.15 -42.83 -12.00
C ILE A 145 35.00 -42.83 -10.98
N HIS A 146 34.87 -41.74 -10.21
CA HIS A 146 33.76 -41.47 -9.28
C HIS A 146 32.97 -40.24 -9.76
N ARG A 147 31.63 -40.27 -9.64
CA ARG A 147 30.77 -39.13 -9.97
C ARG A 147 30.68 -38.16 -8.80
N ILE A 148 30.54 -36.88 -9.10
CA ILE A 148 30.46 -35.80 -8.11
C ILE A 148 28.99 -35.49 -7.84
N ARG A 149 28.58 -35.13 -6.63
CA ARG A 149 27.17 -34.73 -6.41
C ARG A 149 26.86 -33.44 -7.17
N CYS A 150 25.76 -33.40 -7.89
CA CYS A 150 25.32 -32.17 -8.54
C CYS A 150 25.01 -31.09 -7.49
N GLN A 151 25.60 -29.90 -7.63
CA GLN A 151 25.33 -28.75 -6.73
C GLN A 151 23.87 -28.29 -6.74
N TYR A 152 23.15 -28.58 -7.82
CA TYR A 152 21.72 -28.24 -7.98
C TYR A 152 20.79 -29.38 -7.51
N GLY A 153 21.32 -30.51 -7.06
CA GLY A 153 20.54 -31.62 -6.50
C GLY A 153 19.41 -32.09 -7.43
N GLY A 154 18.20 -32.22 -6.89
CA GLY A 154 16.99 -32.58 -7.63
C GLY A 154 16.45 -31.50 -8.58
N GLU A 155 16.92 -30.25 -8.46
CA GLU A 155 16.50 -29.10 -9.29
C GLU A 155 17.40 -28.89 -10.52
N CYS A 156 18.29 -29.83 -10.82
CA CYS A 156 19.21 -29.68 -11.93
C CYS A 156 18.47 -29.62 -13.28
N ARG A 157 18.66 -28.52 -14.03
CA ARG A 157 18.10 -28.35 -15.38
C ARG A 157 18.82 -29.16 -16.47
N GLN A 158 20.01 -29.70 -16.16
CA GLN A 158 20.85 -30.49 -17.07
C GLN A 158 20.69 -32.00 -16.81
N ILE A 159 19.60 -32.41 -16.18
CA ILE A 159 19.40 -33.80 -15.75
C ILE A 159 19.18 -34.77 -16.91
N ASP A 160 18.79 -34.26 -18.06
CA ASP A 160 18.65 -35.01 -19.31
C ASP A 160 19.90 -34.87 -20.20
N ASP A 161 20.88 -34.05 -19.82
CA ASP A 161 22.16 -33.95 -20.52
C ASP A 161 23.04 -35.16 -20.17
N GLU A 162 23.27 -36.00 -21.17
CA GLU A 162 24.05 -37.22 -21.06
C GLU A 162 25.50 -36.94 -20.60
N LYS A 163 26.09 -35.80 -20.99
CA LYS A 163 27.45 -35.39 -20.57
C LYS A 163 27.49 -34.97 -19.11
N HIS A 164 26.45 -34.28 -18.65
CA HIS A 164 26.29 -33.85 -17.26
C HIS A 164 26.10 -35.07 -16.34
N CYS A 165 25.24 -36.01 -16.71
CA CYS A 165 24.94 -37.22 -15.93
C CYS A 165 26.10 -38.24 -15.86
N GLN A 166 27.08 -38.14 -16.76
CA GLN A 166 28.31 -38.92 -16.66
C GLN A 166 29.27 -38.37 -15.60
N SER A 167 29.17 -37.09 -15.29
CA SER A 167 30.05 -36.39 -14.34
C SER A 167 29.42 -36.18 -12.98
N TYR A 168 28.09 -36.08 -12.91
CA TYR A 168 27.37 -35.75 -11.69
C TYR A 168 26.28 -36.77 -11.31
N ASP A 169 26.20 -37.08 -10.02
CA ASP A 169 25.11 -37.85 -9.42
C ASP A 169 23.99 -36.92 -8.94
N HIS A 170 22.76 -37.36 -9.19
CA HIS A 170 21.52 -36.70 -8.79
C HIS A 170 20.74 -37.57 -7.80
N PRO A 171 19.95 -36.97 -6.90
CA PRO A 171 19.15 -37.71 -5.93
C PRO A 171 18.08 -38.61 -6.57
N SER A 172 17.48 -39.50 -5.80
CA SER A 172 16.34 -40.31 -6.24
C SER A 172 15.10 -39.46 -6.53
N TYR A 173 14.16 -39.99 -7.31
CA TYR A 173 12.83 -39.38 -7.43
C TYR A 173 12.10 -39.41 -6.08
N CYS A 174 11.27 -38.40 -5.83
CA CYS A 174 10.44 -38.36 -4.63
C CYS A 174 9.46 -39.55 -4.60
N SER A 175 9.32 -40.18 -3.43
CA SER A 175 8.42 -41.33 -3.21
C SER A 175 6.94 -41.02 -3.43
N LYS A 176 6.57 -39.73 -3.45
CA LYS A 176 5.21 -39.27 -3.76
C LYS A 176 4.96 -39.00 -5.25
N GLU A 177 5.98 -39.16 -6.11
CA GLU A 177 5.91 -39.00 -7.56
C GLU A 177 5.16 -37.73 -8.02
N SER A 178 4.11 -37.86 -8.85
CA SER A 178 3.29 -36.75 -9.36
C SER A 178 2.39 -36.09 -8.32
N PHE A 179 2.20 -36.72 -7.16
CA PHE A 179 1.40 -36.23 -6.05
C PHE A 179 2.23 -35.51 -4.98
N CYS A 180 3.52 -35.26 -5.24
CA CYS A 180 4.30 -34.47 -4.30
C CYS A 180 3.84 -33.00 -4.31
N GLU A 181 3.29 -32.56 -3.18
CA GLU A 181 2.90 -31.15 -2.96
C GLU A 181 4.01 -30.33 -2.29
N ASN A 182 5.11 -30.97 -1.86
CA ASN A 182 6.18 -30.28 -1.15
C ASN A 182 7.02 -29.41 -2.10
N MET A 183 6.98 -28.10 -1.89
CA MET A 183 7.71 -27.09 -2.66
C MET A 183 8.90 -26.48 -1.88
N GLU A 184 9.25 -27.02 -0.71
CA GLU A 184 10.37 -26.52 0.09
C GLU A 184 11.70 -26.67 -0.67
N PRO A 185 12.54 -25.62 -0.76
CA PRO A 185 13.80 -25.68 -1.50
C PRO A 185 14.71 -26.84 -1.07
N ILE A 186 14.69 -27.19 0.22
CA ILE A 186 15.45 -28.32 0.75
C ILE A 186 14.94 -29.64 0.15
N HIS A 187 13.62 -29.84 0.11
CA HIS A 187 13.01 -31.04 -0.46
C HIS A 187 13.27 -31.16 -1.97
N LEU A 188 13.12 -30.05 -2.70
CA LEU A 188 13.35 -30.00 -4.15
C LEU A 188 14.83 -30.27 -4.51
N ARG A 189 15.77 -29.90 -3.64
CA ARG A 189 17.19 -30.25 -3.79
C ARG A 189 17.50 -31.70 -3.41
N GLU A 190 16.81 -32.25 -2.42
CA GLU A 190 17.01 -33.62 -1.95
C GLU A 190 16.38 -34.68 -2.85
N TYR A 191 15.37 -34.34 -3.66
CA TYR A 191 14.62 -35.29 -4.48
C TYR A 191 14.33 -34.75 -5.88
N ARG A 192 14.36 -35.63 -6.88
CA ARG A 192 13.91 -35.30 -8.24
C ARG A 192 12.39 -35.30 -8.32
N HIS A 193 11.84 -34.37 -9.08
CA HIS A 193 10.41 -34.25 -9.35
C HIS A 193 10.12 -34.19 -10.85
N LEU A 194 8.91 -34.61 -11.22
CA LEU A 194 8.38 -34.40 -12.57
C LEU A 194 8.12 -32.91 -12.81
N PRO A 195 8.17 -32.43 -14.06
CA PRO A 195 7.78 -31.06 -14.42
C PRO A 195 6.38 -30.70 -13.90
N LEU A 196 6.18 -29.44 -13.52
CA LEU A 196 4.86 -28.96 -13.07
C LEU A 196 3.87 -28.94 -14.24
N CYS A 197 2.66 -29.44 -13.98
CA CYS A 197 1.55 -29.30 -14.91
C CYS A 197 1.11 -27.83 -14.95
N GLN A 198 1.01 -27.26 -16.15
CA GLN A 198 0.55 -25.88 -16.35
C GLN A 198 -0.87 -25.62 -15.82
N TYR A 199 -1.69 -26.67 -15.66
CA TYR A 199 -3.05 -26.57 -15.14
C TYR A 199 -3.17 -26.95 -13.65
N SER A 200 -2.05 -27.25 -12.97
CA SER A 200 -2.01 -27.59 -11.55
C SER A 200 -3.08 -28.65 -11.17
N HIS A 201 -3.74 -28.50 -10.02
CA HIS A 201 -4.83 -29.34 -9.52
C HIS A 201 -6.10 -29.28 -10.39
N ASN A 202 -6.27 -28.24 -11.22
CA ASN A 202 -7.38 -28.09 -12.15
C ASN A 202 -7.20 -28.86 -13.46
N CYS A 203 -6.10 -29.61 -13.62
CA CYS A 203 -5.83 -30.39 -14.81
C CYS A 203 -6.93 -31.45 -15.08
N MET A 204 -7.65 -31.28 -16.20
CA MET A 204 -8.70 -32.21 -16.63
C MET A 204 -8.17 -33.62 -16.91
N GLU A 205 -6.89 -33.76 -17.25
CA GLU A 205 -6.26 -35.07 -17.50
C GLU A 205 -6.07 -35.88 -16.21
N ILE A 206 -5.91 -35.23 -15.04
CA ILE A 206 -5.99 -35.93 -13.74
C ILE A 206 -7.43 -36.39 -13.49
N LYS A 207 -8.42 -35.53 -13.73
CA LYS A 207 -9.85 -35.86 -13.51
C LYS A 207 -10.28 -37.05 -14.37
N LYS A 208 -9.70 -37.19 -15.58
CA LYS A 208 -9.87 -38.33 -16.47
C LYS A 208 -8.99 -39.55 -16.14
N LYS A 209 -8.17 -39.49 -15.08
CA LYS A 209 -7.22 -40.53 -14.66
C LYS A 209 -6.25 -40.97 -15.78
N ASN A 210 -5.77 -40.02 -16.59
CA ASN A 210 -4.82 -40.31 -17.66
C ASN A 210 -3.46 -40.72 -17.09
N GLN A 211 -3.16 -42.02 -17.11
CA GLN A 211 -1.93 -42.58 -16.55
C GLN A 211 -0.65 -42.04 -17.20
N HIS A 212 -0.69 -41.70 -18.49
CA HIS A 212 0.49 -41.15 -19.16
C HIS A 212 0.80 -39.75 -18.65
N HIS A 213 -0.22 -38.90 -18.56
CA HIS A 213 -0.08 -37.54 -18.03
C HIS A 213 0.41 -37.53 -16.57
N MET A 214 -0.13 -38.42 -15.73
CA MET A 214 0.25 -38.54 -14.32
C MET A 214 1.67 -39.10 -14.10
N LYS A 215 2.29 -39.70 -15.12
CA LYS A 215 3.70 -40.13 -15.09
C LYS A 215 4.66 -39.06 -15.63
N SER A 216 4.14 -38.06 -16.32
CA SER A 216 4.94 -37.01 -16.97
C SER A 216 4.90 -35.68 -16.24
N PHE A 217 3.87 -35.42 -15.44
CA PHE A 217 3.68 -34.13 -14.77
C PHE A 217 3.32 -34.29 -13.29
N ARG A 218 3.75 -33.31 -12.51
CA ARG A 218 3.41 -33.11 -11.09
C ARG A 218 2.32 -32.06 -10.97
N HIS A 219 1.34 -32.29 -10.10
CA HIS A 219 0.15 -31.45 -9.98
C HIS A 219 0.02 -30.83 -8.59
N CYS A 220 0.85 -29.82 -8.30
CA CYS A 220 0.73 -29.01 -7.10
C CYS A 220 0.35 -27.56 -7.43
N PRO A 221 -0.17 -26.77 -6.47
CA PRO A 221 -0.43 -25.35 -6.66
C PRO A 221 0.82 -24.63 -7.18
N LEU A 222 0.65 -23.71 -8.13
CA LEU A 222 1.76 -22.92 -8.66
C LEU A 222 2.13 -21.85 -7.63
N ILE A 223 3.42 -21.56 -7.47
CA ILE A 223 3.84 -20.45 -6.60
C ILE A 223 3.34 -19.14 -7.22
N CYS A 224 2.68 -18.30 -6.43
CA CYS A 224 2.27 -16.98 -6.86
C CYS A 224 3.53 -16.18 -7.29
N PRO A 225 3.56 -15.62 -8.51
CA PRO A 225 4.74 -14.90 -9.01
C PRO A 225 5.08 -13.67 -8.14
N ARG A 226 4.10 -13.13 -7.43
CA ARG A 226 4.26 -11.98 -6.53
C ARG A 226 4.70 -12.36 -5.11
N LYS A 227 4.69 -13.66 -4.75
CA LYS A 227 5.05 -14.16 -3.41
C LYS A 227 4.37 -13.33 -2.30
N ASN A 228 5.13 -12.69 -1.42
CA ASN A 228 4.64 -11.85 -0.34
C ASN A 228 4.10 -10.48 -0.77
N ASN A 229 4.26 -10.09 -2.03
CA ASN A 229 3.69 -8.86 -2.58
C ASN A 229 2.43 -9.13 -3.40
N CYS A 230 1.80 -10.29 -3.21
CA CYS A 230 0.51 -10.57 -3.81
C CYS A 230 -0.51 -9.53 -3.31
N VAL A 231 -1.17 -8.85 -4.25
CA VAL A 231 -2.27 -7.90 -3.98
C VAL A 231 -3.65 -8.55 -4.14
N ASP A 232 -3.71 -9.68 -4.84
CA ASP A 232 -4.91 -10.49 -5.05
C ASP A 232 -5.15 -11.45 -3.87
N PHE A 233 -4.67 -11.11 -2.68
CA PHE A 233 -4.68 -11.97 -1.49
C PHE A 233 -6.08 -12.16 -0.89
N HIS A 234 -7.04 -11.33 -1.29
CA HIS A 234 -8.47 -11.49 -0.96
C HIS A 234 -9.28 -12.22 -2.04
N ASP A 235 -8.71 -12.48 -3.23
CA ASP A 235 -9.36 -13.29 -4.25
C ASP A 235 -9.30 -14.78 -3.84
N ARG A 236 -10.46 -15.33 -3.45
CA ARG A 236 -10.59 -16.74 -3.03
C ARG A 236 -10.10 -17.71 -4.11
N LYS A 237 -10.37 -17.43 -5.38
CA LYS A 237 -9.93 -18.27 -6.49
C LYS A 237 -8.41 -18.22 -6.59
N HIS A 238 -7.82 -17.02 -6.60
CA HIS A 238 -6.37 -16.82 -6.60
C HIS A 238 -5.67 -17.56 -5.45
N MET A 239 -6.18 -17.39 -4.23
CA MET A 239 -5.62 -18.01 -3.01
C MET A 239 -5.79 -19.54 -2.97
N SER A 240 -6.80 -20.08 -3.66
CA SER A 240 -6.98 -21.54 -3.79
C SER A 240 -6.12 -22.15 -4.90
N GLU A 241 -5.81 -21.37 -5.94
CA GLU A 241 -5.11 -21.86 -7.12
C GLU A 241 -3.58 -21.74 -7.02
N LEU A 242 -3.10 -20.80 -6.21
CA LEU A 242 -1.69 -20.48 -6.07
C LEU A 242 -1.20 -20.64 -4.63
N GLN A 243 0.09 -20.94 -4.49
CA GLN A 243 0.77 -21.03 -3.20
C GLN A 243 1.48 -19.71 -2.88
N HIS A 244 1.35 -19.25 -1.64
CA HIS A 244 1.98 -18.04 -1.12
C HIS A 244 2.92 -18.37 0.05
N PRO A 245 3.92 -17.52 0.35
CA PRO A 245 4.80 -17.71 1.50
C PRO A 245 4.14 -17.35 2.83
N PHE A 246 3.04 -16.61 2.79
CA PHE A 246 2.27 -16.18 3.95
C PHE A 246 1.10 -17.13 4.26
N SER A 247 0.71 -17.17 5.54
CA SER A 247 -0.50 -17.85 6.03
C SER A 247 -1.79 -17.22 5.47
N ARG A 248 -2.94 -17.85 5.72
CA ARG A 248 -4.23 -17.33 5.23
C ARG A 248 -4.42 -15.86 5.62
N PRO A 249 -4.70 -14.95 4.69
CA PRO A 249 -4.93 -13.54 5.02
C PRO A 249 -6.13 -13.36 5.95
N CYS A 250 -6.01 -12.46 6.93
CA CYS A 250 -7.15 -12.05 7.74
C CYS A 250 -8.17 -11.30 6.87
N PRO A 251 -9.46 -11.66 6.85
CA PRO A 251 -10.46 -10.98 6.02
C PRO A 251 -10.67 -9.49 6.38
N PHE A 252 -10.22 -9.08 7.57
CA PHE A 252 -10.28 -7.69 8.03
C PHE A 252 -8.98 -6.88 7.78
N THR A 253 -7.94 -7.48 7.18
CA THR A 253 -6.70 -6.75 6.84
C THR A 253 -6.85 -5.92 5.57
N PRO A 254 -6.33 -4.67 5.50
CA PRO A 254 -5.46 -3.97 6.46
C PRO A 254 -6.15 -3.11 7.53
N TYR A 255 -7.43 -2.79 7.40
CA TYR A 255 -8.03 -1.70 8.20
C TYR A 255 -8.72 -2.16 9.48
N ASN A 256 -9.47 -3.25 9.44
CA ASN A 256 -10.49 -3.54 10.46
C ASN A 256 -10.16 -4.69 11.41
N CYS A 257 -8.97 -5.29 11.34
CA CYS A 257 -8.61 -6.36 12.26
C CYS A 257 -8.31 -5.82 13.68
N ARG A 258 -9.28 -5.95 14.60
CA ARG A 258 -9.14 -5.53 16.00
C ARG A 258 -7.98 -6.23 16.71
N LEU A 259 -7.85 -7.54 16.53
CA LEU A 259 -6.82 -8.36 17.18
C LEU A 259 -5.41 -7.99 16.73
N HIS A 260 -5.23 -7.68 15.45
CA HIS A 260 -3.95 -7.18 14.94
C HIS A 260 -3.65 -5.76 15.46
N ASN A 261 -4.64 -4.87 15.50
CA ASN A 261 -4.46 -3.53 16.09
C ASN A 261 -4.08 -3.62 17.57
N GLU A 262 -4.68 -4.53 18.34
CA GLU A 262 -4.29 -4.82 19.73
C GLU A 262 -2.84 -5.33 19.81
N PHE A 263 -2.47 -6.29 18.95
CA PHE A 263 -1.14 -6.87 18.90
C PHE A 263 -0.04 -5.82 18.67
N ILE A 264 -0.22 -4.94 17.67
CA ILE A 264 0.77 -3.90 17.34
C ILE A 264 0.81 -2.77 18.39
N GLN A 265 -0.33 -2.42 19.00
CA GLN A 265 -0.41 -1.33 19.98
C GLN A 265 -0.08 -1.74 21.42
N GLY A 266 -0.15 -3.04 21.76
CA GLY A 266 0.22 -3.57 23.08
C GLY A 266 1.69 -3.34 23.44
N SER A 267 2.56 -3.22 22.44
CA SER A 267 4.00 -2.95 22.64
C SER A 267 4.30 -1.65 23.40
N GLU A 268 3.38 -0.67 23.40
CA GLU A 268 3.60 0.63 24.04
C GLU A 268 3.05 0.73 25.48
N SER A 269 2.29 -0.26 26.01
CA SER A 269 1.71 -0.13 27.37
C SER A 269 1.24 -1.41 28.09
N ASN A 270 0.91 -2.51 27.40
CA ASN A 270 0.36 -3.74 27.99
C ASN A 270 0.62 -4.95 27.07
N LYS A 271 1.05 -6.10 27.61
CA LYS A 271 1.24 -7.32 26.80
C LYS A 271 -0.05 -7.65 26.02
N PRO A 272 0.04 -7.92 24.70
CA PRO A 272 -1.13 -8.25 23.90
C PRO A 272 -1.78 -9.55 24.41
N SER A 273 -3.11 -9.65 24.32
CA SER A 273 -3.82 -10.85 24.77
C SER A 273 -3.33 -12.10 24.02
N GLN A 274 -3.47 -13.26 24.67
CA GLN A 274 -3.10 -14.54 24.05
C GLN A 274 -3.92 -14.81 22.78
N ILE A 275 -5.17 -14.35 22.74
CA ILE A 275 -6.05 -14.42 21.56
C ILE A 275 -5.46 -13.62 20.40
N ALA A 276 -5.02 -12.38 20.65
CA ALA A 276 -4.40 -11.55 19.62
C ALA A 276 -3.08 -12.15 19.08
N GLN A 277 -2.27 -12.74 19.97
CA GLN A 277 -1.03 -13.41 19.57
C GLN A 277 -1.31 -14.64 18.68
N THR A 278 -2.23 -15.52 19.09
CA THR A 278 -2.62 -16.68 18.30
C THR A 278 -3.20 -16.26 16.95
N HIS A 279 -4.07 -15.25 16.93
CA HIS A 279 -4.63 -14.71 15.68
C HIS A 279 -3.57 -14.23 14.70
N CYS A 280 -2.55 -13.51 15.17
CA CYS A 280 -1.45 -13.01 14.33
C CYS A 280 -0.46 -14.10 13.88
N LEU A 281 -0.52 -15.31 14.46
CA LEU A 281 0.21 -16.49 13.98
C LEU A 281 -0.62 -17.30 12.97
N ASP A 282 -1.93 -17.36 13.17
CA ASP A 282 -2.85 -18.12 12.30
C ASP A 282 -3.19 -17.35 11.02
N TYR A 283 -3.20 -16.01 11.07
CA TYR A 283 -3.58 -15.16 9.95
C TYR A 283 -2.51 -14.13 9.60
N SER A 284 -2.31 -13.97 8.29
CA SER A 284 -1.42 -12.94 7.76
C SER A 284 -2.11 -11.59 7.60
N HIS A 285 -1.36 -10.50 7.81
CA HIS A 285 -1.84 -9.13 7.76
C HIS A 285 -0.99 -8.29 6.81
N VAL A 286 -1.51 -7.16 6.33
CA VAL A 286 -0.71 -6.26 5.48
C VAL A 286 0.33 -5.55 6.35
N CYS A 287 1.58 -5.57 5.90
CA CYS A 287 2.69 -4.90 6.54
C CYS A 287 2.46 -3.38 6.55
N ARG A 288 2.51 -2.77 7.74
CA ARG A 288 2.35 -1.31 7.91
C ARG A 288 3.40 -0.46 7.22
N PHE A 289 4.55 -1.05 6.90
CA PHE A 289 5.65 -0.38 6.20
C PHE A 289 5.58 -0.56 4.68
N GLY A 290 4.69 -1.43 4.16
CA GLY A 290 4.55 -1.73 2.74
C GLY A 290 5.90 -1.88 2.03
N ARG A 291 6.15 -1.02 1.02
CA ARG A 291 7.41 -1.01 0.24
C ARG A 291 8.67 -0.63 1.02
N HIS A 292 8.52 0.01 2.18
CA HIS A 292 9.63 0.43 3.04
C HIS A 292 10.01 -0.63 4.09
N CYS A 293 9.34 -1.78 4.10
CA CYS A 293 9.70 -2.85 5.01
C CYS A 293 11.08 -3.44 4.67
N ARG A 294 11.92 -3.62 5.70
CA ARG A 294 13.26 -4.23 5.57
C ARG A 294 13.40 -5.55 6.33
N ASP A 295 12.35 -5.98 7.02
CA ASP A 295 12.37 -7.23 7.78
C ASP A 295 12.20 -8.42 6.82
N GLN A 296 13.19 -9.29 6.80
CA GLN A 296 13.26 -10.50 5.97
C GLN A 296 13.26 -11.77 6.82
N THR A 297 12.92 -11.67 8.12
CA THR A 297 12.81 -12.86 8.98
C THR A 297 11.70 -13.78 8.47
N SER A 298 11.90 -15.09 8.61
CA SER A 298 10.94 -16.08 8.13
C SER A 298 9.55 -15.89 8.75
N LEU A 299 9.50 -15.57 10.05
CA LEU A 299 8.26 -15.30 10.76
C LEU A 299 7.53 -14.06 10.22
N HIS A 300 8.26 -12.98 9.92
CA HIS A 300 7.70 -11.78 9.32
C HIS A 300 7.15 -12.07 7.92
N LEU A 301 7.92 -12.79 7.09
CA LEU A 301 7.51 -13.17 5.74
C LEU A 301 6.32 -14.15 5.73
N GLN A 302 6.15 -14.95 6.78
CA GLN A 302 5.00 -15.85 6.93
C GLN A 302 3.74 -15.10 7.40
N ASN A 303 3.90 -14.09 8.25
CA ASN A 303 2.76 -13.41 8.89
C ASN A 303 2.36 -12.09 8.22
N LEU A 304 3.17 -11.55 7.29
CA LEU A 304 2.92 -10.23 6.71
C LEU A 304 2.98 -10.18 5.17
N ILE A 305 2.03 -9.45 4.61
CA ILE A 305 1.82 -9.21 3.16
C ILE A 305 2.30 -7.80 2.82
N HIS A 306 3.17 -7.67 1.82
CA HIS A 306 3.83 -6.43 1.44
C HIS A 306 3.17 -5.82 0.20
N VAL A 307 2.16 -5.00 0.41
CA VAL A 307 1.53 -4.26 -0.70
C VAL A 307 2.30 -2.96 -0.92
N ALA A 308 2.90 -2.83 -2.11
CA ALA A 308 3.63 -1.63 -2.50
C ALA A 308 2.70 -0.64 -3.18
N ARG A 309 2.22 0.38 -2.46
CA ARG A 309 1.46 1.47 -3.09
C ARG A 309 2.38 2.33 -3.97
N VAL A 310 1.77 3.09 -4.87
CA VAL A 310 2.46 4.11 -5.65
C VAL A 310 2.95 5.22 -4.71
N LEU A 311 4.14 5.76 -4.97
CA LEU A 311 4.70 6.89 -4.22
C LEU A 311 3.91 8.16 -4.52
N CYS A 312 3.75 9.02 -3.53
CA CYS A 312 3.23 10.36 -3.78
C CYS A 312 4.14 11.11 -4.76
N SER A 313 3.53 11.76 -5.77
CA SER A 313 4.25 12.57 -6.77
C SER A 313 5.05 13.72 -6.13
N ASP A 314 4.53 14.25 -5.03
CA ASP A 314 5.09 15.43 -4.35
C ASP A 314 6.16 15.06 -3.33
N GLY A 315 6.34 13.76 -3.05
CA GLY A 315 7.37 13.24 -2.15
C GLY A 315 7.36 13.90 -0.76
N ASP A 316 8.54 14.39 -0.34
CA ASP A 316 8.74 15.03 0.97
C ASP A 316 8.09 16.44 1.06
N GLU A 317 7.70 17.05 -0.07
CA GLU A 317 7.09 18.39 -0.17
C GLU A 317 5.55 18.35 -0.26
N CYS A 318 4.95 17.19 -0.02
CA CYS A 318 3.50 17.03 -0.15
C CYS A 318 2.74 17.93 0.84
N THR A 319 1.82 18.74 0.32
CA THR A 319 0.95 19.61 1.13
C THR A 319 -0.32 18.92 1.61
N LYS A 320 -0.64 17.74 1.06
CA LYS A 320 -1.86 16.95 1.32
C LYS A 320 -1.72 15.96 2.49
N LEU A 321 -0.76 16.18 3.39
CA LEU A 321 -0.49 15.26 4.51
C LEU A 321 -1.53 15.34 5.64
N ASN A 322 -2.46 16.29 5.58
CA ASN A 322 -3.65 16.39 6.43
C ASN A 322 -4.87 15.66 5.82
N GLU A 323 -4.76 15.13 4.60
CA GLU A 323 -5.83 14.43 3.89
C GLU A 323 -5.78 12.92 4.17
N GLU A 324 -6.76 12.43 4.94
CA GLU A 324 -6.82 11.01 5.34
C GLU A 324 -6.89 10.06 4.13
N GLU A 325 -7.64 10.44 3.07
CA GLU A 325 -7.76 9.66 1.85
C GLU A 325 -6.43 9.63 1.07
N HIS A 326 -5.78 10.78 0.88
CA HIS A 326 -4.46 10.86 0.24
C HIS A 326 -3.42 9.95 0.92
N LEU A 327 -3.32 10.01 2.26
CA LEU A 327 -2.42 9.16 3.04
C LEU A 327 -2.76 7.66 2.94
N ASN A 328 -4.00 7.31 2.61
CA ASN A 328 -4.42 5.93 2.38
C ASN A 328 -4.23 5.48 0.91
N LEU A 329 -4.10 6.41 -0.04
CA LEU A 329 -3.87 6.14 -1.46
C LEU A 329 -2.37 5.97 -1.78
N PHE A 330 -1.51 6.82 -1.20
CA PHE A 330 -0.10 6.92 -1.60
C PHE A 330 0.86 6.48 -0.50
N THR A 331 2.04 6.01 -0.89
CA THR A 331 3.17 5.84 0.03
C THR A 331 3.94 7.14 0.15
N HIS A 332 4.28 7.48 1.40
CA HIS A 332 5.11 8.61 1.77
C HIS A 332 6.33 8.13 2.55
N LYS A 333 7.45 8.84 2.40
CA LYS A 333 8.66 8.53 3.15
C LYS A 333 8.44 8.86 4.63
N ASN A 334 8.90 7.98 5.52
CA ASN A 334 8.75 8.09 6.98
C ASN A 334 7.30 8.12 7.51
N ILE A 335 6.30 7.87 6.66
CA ILE A 335 4.92 7.66 7.06
C ILE A 335 4.58 6.20 6.78
N LEU A 336 3.79 5.60 7.67
CA LEU A 336 3.38 4.21 7.54
C LEU A 336 2.23 4.11 6.54
N ASP A 337 2.32 3.18 5.59
CA ASP A 337 1.21 2.90 4.65
C ASP A 337 -0.07 2.52 5.44
N ILE A 338 0.09 1.71 6.49
CA ILE A 338 -0.99 1.42 7.44
C ILE A 338 -0.70 2.12 8.78
N ARG A 339 -1.29 3.31 8.98
CA ARG A 339 -1.20 4.10 10.22
C ARG A 339 -1.91 3.43 11.39
N LEU A 340 -1.51 3.77 12.62
CA LEU A 340 -2.09 3.22 13.85
C LEU A 340 -3.50 3.77 14.10
N VAL A 341 -4.42 2.97 14.62
CA VAL A 341 -5.73 3.49 15.05
C VAL A 341 -5.56 4.40 16.27
N CYS A 342 -6.08 5.63 16.22
CA CYS A 342 -6.07 6.54 17.36
C CYS A 342 -6.91 5.98 18.54
N ARG A 343 -6.33 5.89 19.74
CA ARG A 343 -7.02 5.42 20.96
C ARG A 343 -8.20 6.31 21.37
N HIS A 344 -8.13 7.60 21.06
CA HIS A 344 -9.20 8.56 21.35
C HIS A 344 -10.26 8.63 20.25
N SER A 345 -10.04 7.97 19.10
CA SER A 345 -10.93 7.92 17.96
C SER A 345 -11.53 9.30 17.65
N ASN A 346 -12.85 9.45 17.73
CA ASN A 346 -13.60 10.70 17.50
C ASN A 346 -13.42 11.80 18.54
N GLN A 347 -12.92 11.48 19.75
CA GLN A 347 -12.65 12.46 20.81
C GLN A 347 -11.22 13.01 20.76
N CYS A 348 -10.46 12.67 19.73
CA CYS A 348 -9.09 13.12 19.59
C CYS A 348 -9.01 14.63 19.31
N HIS A 349 -8.45 15.39 20.26
CA HIS A 349 -8.20 16.82 20.09
C HIS A 349 -7.03 17.11 19.13
N ASP A 350 -6.13 16.15 18.91
CA ASP A 350 -4.92 16.31 18.09
C ASP A 350 -5.15 15.98 16.60
N ARG A 351 -6.40 15.74 16.20
CA ARG A 351 -6.75 15.34 14.81
C ARG A 351 -6.35 16.36 13.73
N HIS A 352 -6.17 17.62 14.10
CA HIS A 352 -5.72 18.69 13.20
C HIS A 352 -4.20 18.88 13.20
N LYS A 353 -3.47 18.22 14.10
CA LYS A 353 -2.01 18.34 14.18
C LYS A 353 -1.36 17.39 13.19
N LEU A 354 -0.57 17.94 12.27
CA LEU A 354 0.09 17.19 11.20
C LEU A 354 0.89 15.98 11.72
N GLU A 355 1.69 16.16 12.77
CA GLU A 355 2.49 15.08 13.38
C GLU A 355 1.64 13.93 13.93
N HIS A 356 0.43 14.22 14.41
CA HIS A 356 -0.50 13.21 14.88
C HIS A 356 -1.13 12.43 13.71
N VAL A 357 -1.58 13.14 12.66
CA VAL A 357 -2.19 12.54 11.46
C VAL A 357 -1.21 11.65 10.69
N LYS A 358 0.08 11.99 10.68
CA LYS A 358 1.15 11.15 10.11
C LYS A 358 1.29 9.80 10.82
N LYS A 359 1.05 9.73 12.14
CA LYS A 359 1.21 8.50 12.94
C LYS A 359 -0.09 7.71 13.09
N PHE A 360 -1.21 8.41 13.22
CA PHE A 360 -2.50 7.82 13.57
C PHE A 360 -3.58 8.08 12.52
N ARG A 361 -4.30 7.03 12.15
CA ARG A 361 -5.59 7.12 11.47
C ARG A 361 -6.72 7.23 12.48
N HIS A 362 -7.78 7.92 12.10
CA HIS A 362 -8.98 8.05 12.90
C HIS A 362 -10.10 7.30 12.19
N GLN A 363 -10.89 6.54 12.94
CA GLN A 363 -12.21 6.16 12.43
C GLN A 363 -12.99 7.46 12.28
N LEU A 364 -13.50 7.71 11.08
CA LEU A 364 -14.48 8.76 10.91
C LEU A 364 -15.72 8.29 11.66
N THR A 365 -16.05 8.97 12.75
CA THR A 365 -17.47 9.05 13.08
C THR A 365 -18.14 9.61 11.86
N SER A 366 -19.27 9.00 11.46
CA SER A 366 -20.24 9.59 10.54
C SER A 366 -20.12 11.09 10.64
N ASP A 367 -19.69 11.77 9.57
CA ASP A 367 -19.68 13.23 9.53
C ASP A 367 -20.91 13.68 10.29
N GLU A 368 -20.71 14.31 11.46
CA GLU A 368 -21.74 14.44 12.51
C GLU A 368 -22.97 15.21 12.03
N SER A 369 -22.94 15.71 10.80
CA SER A 369 -24.04 16.18 9.98
C SER A 369 -25.22 15.20 10.00
N GLY A 370 -26.31 15.66 10.61
CA GLY A 370 -27.55 14.93 10.78
C GLY A 370 -28.24 14.67 9.46
N VAL A 371 -29.39 14.02 9.53
CA VAL A 371 -30.23 13.85 8.34
C VAL A 371 -30.84 15.22 8.02
N VAL A 372 -30.50 15.75 6.86
CA VAL A 372 -31.24 16.85 6.24
C VAL A 372 -32.29 16.20 5.36
N GLN A 373 -33.56 16.51 5.62
CA GLN A 373 -34.65 15.90 4.89
C GLN A 373 -34.73 16.47 3.47
N TYR A 374 -34.69 15.59 2.48
CA TYR A 374 -35.01 15.93 1.09
C TYR A 374 -36.51 15.97 0.89
N VAL A 375 -36.99 17.05 0.27
CA VAL A 375 -38.38 17.25 -0.11
C VAL A 375 -38.53 17.59 -1.59
N GLY A 376 -37.42 17.74 -2.33
CA GLY A 376 -37.42 17.93 -3.78
C GLY A 376 -37.85 19.34 -4.19
N LEU A 377 -37.30 20.36 -3.54
CA LEU A 377 -37.59 21.77 -3.83
C LEU A 377 -37.13 22.19 -5.23
N ASN A 378 -36.08 21.54 -5.75
CA ASN A 378 -35.44 21.90 -7.01
C ASN A 378 -35.71 20.93 -8.17
N LYS A 379 -36.70 20.02 -8.04
CA LYS A 379 -36.96 18.94 -9.01
C LYS A 379 -37.23 19.38 -10.46
N THR A 380 -37.60 20.64 -10.67
CA THR A 380 -37.98 21.20 -11.97
C THR A 380 -36.95 22.19 -12.52
N ILE A 381 -35.82 22.40 -11.82
CA ILE A 381 -34.80 23.38 -12.22
C ILE A 381 -33.74 22.66 -13.03
N ASP A 382 -33.40 23.22 -14.19
CA ASP A 382 -32.25 22.79 -15.00
C ASP A 382 -31.04 23.67 -14.66
N PHE A 383 -30.23 23.20 -13.72
CA PHE A 383 -29.07 23.96 -13.26
C PHE A 383 -27.94 24.07 -14.30
N VAL A 384 -27.84 23.12 -15.23
CA VAL A 384 -26.83 23.16 -16.30
C VAL A 384 -27.22 24.21 -17.32
N HIS A 385 -28.48 24.20 -17.76
CA HIS A 385 -28.99 25.23 -18.66
C HIS A 385 -28.91 26.63 -18.05
N ASN A 386 -29.30 26.79 -16.78
CA ASN A 386 -29.18 28.07 -16.06
C ASN A 386 -27.73 28.58 -16.02
N HIS A 387 -26.77 27.67 -15.78
CA HIS A 387 -25.34 27.99 -15.81
C HIS A 387 -24.91 28.50 -17.19
N ASP A 388 -25.25 27.76 -18.25
CA ASP A 388 -24.84 28.09 -19.62
C ASP A 388 -25.44 29.43 -20.07
N GLU A 389 -26.74 29.67 -19.81
CA GLU A 389 -27.39 30.94 -20.12
C GLU A 389 -26.84 32.12 -19.30
N ALA A 390 -26.41 31.90 -18.06
CA ALA A 390 -25.77 32.94 -17.26
C ALA A 390 -24.42 33.34 -17.87
N VAL A 391 -23.61 32.36 -18.28
CA VAL A 391 -22.31 32.59 -18.91
C VAL A 391 -22.46 33.30 -20.25
N GLU A 392 -23.37 32.82 -21.10
CA GLU A 392 -23.64 33.40 -22.43
C GLU A 392 -24.09 34.87 -22.32
N ARG A 393 -25.11 35.17 -21.50
CA ARG A 393 -25.63 36.53 -21.34
C ARG A 393 -24.59 37.53 -20.86
N VAL A 394 -23.72 37.14 -19.92
CA VAL A 394 -22.66 38.04 -19.43
C VAL A 394 -21.63 38.30 -20.53
N ASN A 395 -21.18 37.26 -21.24
CA ASN A 395 -20.20 37.42 -22.30
C ASN A 395 -20.74 38.27 -23.46
N GLU A 396 -21.96 38.01 -23.92
CA GLU A 396 -22.62 38.82 -24.97
C GLU A 396 -22.72 40.29 -24.56
N TYR A 397 -23.09 40.56 -23.31
CA TYR A 397 -23.18 41.92 -22.80
C TYR A 397 -21.81 42.61 -22.76
N VAL A 398 -20.79 41.95 -22.21
CA VAL A 398 -19.41 42.46 -22.14
C VAL A 398 -18.88 42.80 -23.54
N GLU A 399 -19.13 41.92 -24.52
CA GLU A 399 -18.76 42.16 -25.92
C GLU A 399 -19.53 43.34 -26.52
N SER A 400 -20.85 43.41 -26.31
CA SER A 400 -21.71 44.46 -26.88
C SER A 400 -21.38 45.86 -26.34
N GLU A 401 -21.00 45.95 -25.07
CA GLU A 401 -20.61 47.20 -24.40
C GLU A 401 -19.13 47.56 -24.63
N GLY A 402 -18.38 46.72 -25.35
CA GLY A 402 -16.97 46.93 -25.65
C GLY A 402 -16.07 46.96 -24.41
N TRP A 403 -16.41 46.17 -23.39
CA TRP A 403 -15.59 46.02 -22.19
C TRP A 403 -14.32 45.23 -22.50
N GLU A 404 -13.26 45.45 -21.73
CA GLU A 404 -12.07 44.60 -21.80
C GLU A 404 -12.44 43.18 -21.33
N THR A 405 -12.35 42.20 -22.23
CA THR A 405 -12.68 40.79 -21.99
C THR A 405 -11.52 40.03 -21.35
N LEU A 406 -11.81 39.01 -20.56
CA LEU A 406 -10.82 38.00 -20.20
C LEU A 406 -10.59 37.05 -21.38
N PRO A 407 -9.40 36.42 -21.48
CA PRO A 407 -9.23 35.28 -22.36
C PRO A 407 -10.31 34.23 -22.08
N LEU A 408 -10.88 33.65 -23.14
CA LEU A 408 -11.96 32.67 -23.03
C LEU A 408 -11.59 31.54 -22.07
N GLY A 409 -12.48 31.24 -21.12
CA GLY A 409 -12.27 30.17 -20.13
C GLY A 409 -11.25 30.50 -19.03
N THR A 410 -10.87 31.76 -18.85
CA THR A 410 -9.92 32.16 -17.80
C THR A 410 -10.58 33.04 -16.74
N ILE A 411 -10.65 32.54 -15.50
CA ILE A 411 -11.03 33.29 -14.30
C ILE A 411 -9.85 33.20 -13.31
N PRO A 412 -9.52 34.28 -12.58
CA PRO A 412 -8.52 34.23 -11.52
C PRO A 412 -8.78 33.11 -10.49
N ASP A 413 -7.76 32.29 -10.24
CA ASP A 413 -7.84 31.11 -9.36
C ASP A 413 -8.20 31.45 -7.91
N ASP A 414 -7.79 32.62 -7.41
CA ASP A 414 -8.17 33.14 -6.10
C ASP A 414 -9.69 33.41 -5.97
N ILE A 415 -10.34 33.86 -7.05
CA ILE A 415 -11.80 34.05 -7.10
C ILE A 415 -12.53 32.71 -7.13
N LEU A 416 -12.07 31.75 -7.93
CA LEU A 416 -12.66 30.41 -7.96
C LEU A 416 -12.53 29.73 -6.59
N LYS A 417 -11.33 29.79 -5.99
CA LYS A 417 -11.11 29.33 -4.62
C LYS A 417 -12.01 30.06 -3.63
N TYR A 418 -12.19 31.38 -3.74
CA TYR A 418 -13.11 32.10 -2.86
C TYR A 418 -14.54 31.53 -2.93
N ILE A 419 -15.06 31.22 -4.12
CA ILE A 419 -16.40 30.63 -4.30
C ILE A 419 -16.49 29.19 -3.76
N HIS A 420 -15.41 28.42 -3.86
CA HIS A 420 -15.35 27.08 -3.25
C HIS A 420 -15.40 27.13 -1.72
N HIS A 421 -14.89 28.19 -1.10
CA HIS A 421 -14.76 28.29 0.36
C HIS A 421 -15.84 29.13 1.04
N VAL A 422 -16.52 30.02 0.32
CA VAL A 422 -17.50 30.93 0.91
C VAL A 422 -18.66 30.18 1.56
N GLN A 423 -18.91 30.43 2.85
CA GLN A 423 -19.93 29.73 3.64
C GLN A 423 -21.27 30.47 3.67
N PRO A 424 -22.40 29.76 3.82
CA PRO A 424 -23.69 30.39 4.08
C PRO A 424 -23.73 31.02 5.49
N VAL A 425 -24.15 32.27 5.57
CA VAL A 425 -24.25 33.06 6.79
C VAL A 425 -25.69 33.54 6.97
N HIS A 426 -26.28 33.20 8.10
CA HIS A 426 -27.63 33.58 8.49
C HIS A 426 -27.61 34.52 9.70
N ARG A 427 -28.50 35.51 9.72
CA ARG A 427 -28.68 36.44 10.82
C ARG A 427 -30.05 36.27 11.44
N CYS A 428 -30.13 36.31 12.77
CA CYS A 428 -31.39 36.22 13.48
C CYS A 428 -31.38 37.05 14.78
N ASN A 429 -32.58 37.29 15.30
CA ASN A 429 -32.77 37.92 16.61
C ASN A 429 -32.76 36.88 17.75
N PRO A 430 -32.64 37.31 19.02
CA PRO A 430 -32.55 36.39 20.17
C PRO A 430 -33.73 35.43 20.30
N VAL A 431 -34.96 35.88 20.00
CA VAL A 431 -36.16 35.05 20.12
C VAL A 431 -36.16 33.90 19.11
N ILE A 432 -35.74 34.17 17.87
CA ILE A 432 -35.59 33.14 16.84
C ILE A 432 -34.43 32.21 17.17
N PHE A 433 -33.31 32.73 17.66
CA PHE A 433 -32.18 31.91 18.07
C PHE A 433 -32.54 30.95 19.21
N GLU A 434 -33.24 31.40 20.25
CA GLU A 434 -33.75 30.52 21.30
C GLU A 434 -34.64 29.41 20.74
N SER A 435 -35.50 29.74 19.77
CA SER A 435 -36.34 28.77 19.08
C SER A 435 -35.51 27.71 18.34
N ILE A 436 -34.47 28.13 17.61
CA ILE A 436 -33.55 27.22 16.90
C ILE A 436 -32.90 26.23 17.88
N ILE A 437 -32.42 26.71 19.03
CA ILE A 437 -31.78 25.86 20.05
C ILE A 437 -32.78 24.88 20.66
N LEU A 438 -34.02 25.32 20.95
CA LEU A 438 -35.06 24.49 21.55
C LEU A 438 -35.61 23.42 20.59
N HIS A 439 -35.83 23.79 19.33
CA HIS A 439 -36.27 22.86 18.29
C HIS A 439 -35.14 21.95 17.77
N GLY A 440 -33.88 22.29 18.05
CA GLY A 440 -32.72 21.53 17.62
C GLY A 440 -32.44 21.63 16.11
N HIS A 441 -33.04 22.60 15.41
CA HIS A 441 -32.93 22.77 13.97
C HIS A 441 -33.16 24.24 13.58
N VAL A 442 -32.53 24.67 12.49
CA VAL A 442 -32.94 25.85 11.73
C VAL A 442 -34.05 25.41 10.76
N MET A 443 -35.08 26.25 10.60
CA MET A 443 -36.33 25.89 9.92
C MET A 443 -36.73 26.99 8.91
N SER A 444 -37.31 26.61 7.78
CA SER A 444 -37.93 27.58 6.86
C SER A 444 -39.27 28.09 7.38
N ARG A 445 -39.76 29.19 6.81
CA ARG A 445 -41.07 29.79 7.14
C ARG A 445 -42.20 28.77 6.99
N SER A 446 -42.23 28.06 5.87
CA SER A 446 -43.22 27.02 5.58
C SER A 446 -43.15 25.86 6.59
N TYR A 447 -41.96 25.50 7.06
CA TYR A 447 -41.81 24.48 8.10
C TYR A 447 -42.38 24.97 9.45
N MET A 448 -42.09 26.23 9.81
CA MET A 448 -42.61 26.83 11.03
C MET A 448 -44.14 26.80 11.06
N GLU A 449 -44.81 27.16 9.97
CA GLU A 449 -46.29 27.12 9.88
C GLU A 449 -46.87 25.72 10.16
N ASN A 450 -46.17 24.66 9.73
CA ASN A 450 -46.61 23.29 9.95
C ASN A 450 -46.48 22.83 11.42
N LEU A 451 -45.72 23.55 12.27
CA LEU A 451 -45.65 23.27 13.71
C LEU A 451 -46.98 23.56 14.44
N LYS A 452 -48.01 24.09 13.76
CA LYS A 452 -49.40 24.11 14.26
C LYS A 452 -50.06 22.73 14.30
N ILE A 453 -49.48 21.74 13.62
CA ILE A 453 -50.05 20.40 13.46
C ILE A 453 -49.33 19.43 14.42
N PRO A 454 -50.01 18.84 15.42
CA PRO A 454 -49.37 17.96 16.39
C PRO A 454 -48.59 16.78 15.78
N LYS A 455 -49.11 16.20 14.69
CA LYS A 455 -48.43 15.13 13.94
C LYS A 455 -47.09 15.60 13.36
N PHE A 456 -47.04 16.84 12.87
CA PHE A 456 -45.83 17.41 12.28
C PHE A 456 -44.79 17.73 13.36
N VAL A 457 -45.22 18.30 14.49
CA VAL A 457 -44.36 18.53 15.65
C VAL A 457 -43.73 17.24 16.15
N ALA A 458 -44.50 16.14 16.18
CA ALA A 458 -43.97 14.84 16.57
C ALA A 458 -42.83 14.37 15.66
N ASN A 459 -42.88 14.67 14.36
CA ASN A 459 -41.78 14.37 13.44
C ASN A 459 -40.52 15.16 13.81
N SER A 460 -40.68 16.46 14.11
CA SER A 460 -39.59 17.35 14.56
C SER A 460 -38.95 16.87 15.87
N VAL A 461 -39.78 16.45 16.85
CA VAL A 461 -39.31 15.88 18.13
C VAL A 461 -38.47 14.63 17.92
N LEU A 462 -38.91 13.71 17.05
CA LEU A 462 -38.17 12.48 16.77
C LEU A 462 -36.85 12.73 16.04
N GLN A 463 -36.73 13.84 15.31
CA GLN A 463 -35.49 14.26 14.67
C GLN A 463 -34.55 15.03 15.61
N HIS A 464 -35.03 15.47 16.78
CA HIS A 464 -34.23 16.24 17.73
C HIS A 464 -32.99 15.47 18.19
N SER A 465 -31.82 16.13 18.22
CA SER A 465 -30.51 15.51 18.52
C SER A 465 -30.47 14.75 19.85
N ARG A 466 -31.17 15.24 20.89
CA ARG A 466 -31.31 14.58 22.20
C ARG A 466 -32.19 13.32 22.15
N VAL A 467 -33.19 13.29 21.28
CA VAL A 467 -34.11 12.15 21.11
C VAL A 467 -33.47 11.08 20.24
N ARG A 468 -32.78 11.47 19.16
CA ARG A 468 -32.03 10.54 18.29
C ARG A 468 -30.91 9.78 18.99
N ARG A 469 -30.48 10.21 20.18
CA ARG A 469 -29.49 9.51 21.03
C ARG A 469 -30.08 8.44 21.92
N ILE A 470 -31.41 8.32 21.99
CA ILE A 470 -32.09 7.27 22.76
C ILE A 470 -31.81 5.92 22.11
N PRO A 471 -31.17 4.97 22.82
CA PRO A 471 -30.97 3.62 22.32
C PRO A 471 -32.31 2.95 21.96
N ASN A 472 -32.34 2.16 20.87
CA ASN A 472 -33.53 1.42 20.41
C ASN A 472 -34.75 2.27 20.00
N LEU A 473 -34.60 3.60 19.84
CA LEU A 473 -35.69 4.45 19.38
C LEU A 473 -36.23 4.01 18.01
N SER A 474 -35.36 3.56 17.10
CA SER A 474 -35.76 3.05 15.77
C SER A 474 -36.74 1.87 15.87
N THR A 475 -36.53 0.97 16.83
CA THR A 475 -37.43 -0.17 17.07
C THR A 475 -38.75 0.25 17.72
N ALA A 476 -38.76 1.38 18.41
CA ALA A 476 -39.93 1.91 19.12
C ALA A 476 -40.61 3.08 18.37
N GLU A 477 -40.17 3.42 17.16
CA GLU A 477 -40.44 4.72 16.54
C GLU A 477 -41.93 5.02 16.41
N ASP A 478 -42.74 4.08 15.91
CA ASP A 478 -44.18 4.26 15.77
C ASP A 478 -44.89 4.50 17.10
N LYS A 479 -44.46 3.78 18.15
CA LYS A 479 -45.01 3.90 19.51
C LYS A 479 -44.57 5.21 20.15
N ALA A 480 -43.30 5.59 19.99
CA ALA A 480 -42.74 6.86 20.42
C ALA A 480 -43.47 8.02 19.73
N ARG A 481 -43.70 7.93 18.42
CA ARG A 481 -44.46 8.91 17.63
C ARG A 481 -45.88 9.09 18.18
N ALA A 482 -46.60 8.00 18.42
CA ALA A 482 -47.95 8.06 18.98
C ALA A 482 -47.97 8.73 20.37
N TYR A 483 -47.01 8.39 21.23
CA TYR A 483 -46.86 9.00 22.55
C TYR A 483 -46.56 10.50 22.47
N VAL A 484 -45.62 10.90 21.61
CA VAL A 484 -45.29 12.31 21.38
C VAL A 484 -46.49 13.08 20.81
N ILE A 485 -47.23 12.51 19.85
CA ILE A 485 -48.46 13.15 19.33
C ILE A 485 -49.46 13.42 20.44
N ALA A 486 -49.67 12.45 21.34
CA ALA A 486 -50.60 12.61 22.46
C ALA A 486 -50.14 13.72 23.44
N LEU A 487 -48.85 13.78 23.75
CA LEU A 487 -48.27 14.84 24.59
C LEU A 487 -48.40 16.22 23.96
N VAL A 488 -48.08 16.34 22.66
CA VAL A 488 -48.18 17.63 21.94
C VAL A 488 -49.63 18.09 21.86
N LYS A 489 -50.58 17.19 21.58
CA LYS A 489 -52.01 17.52 21.59
C LYS A 489 -52.46 18.06 22.94
N ASP A 490 -52.05 17.42 24.04
CA ASP A 490 -52.40 17.84 25.39
C ASP A 490 -51.84 19.23 25.71
N GLU A 491 -50.60 19.50 25.32
CA GLU A 491 -49.99 20.82 25.49
C GLU A 491 -50.68 21.89 24.62
N PHE A 492 -51.06 21.54 23.39
CA PHE A 492 -51.75 22.44 22.46
C PHE A 492 -53.17 22.76 22.96
N GLU A 493 -53.91 21.76 23.45
CA GLU A 493 -55.25 21.94 24.02
C GLU A 493 -55.22 22.80 25.30
N LYS A 494 -54.26 22.59 26.20
CA LYS A 494 -54.07 23.42 27.41
C LYS A 494 -53.83 24.89 27.10
N ASN A 495 -53.19 25.19 25.97
CA ASN A 495 -52.82 26.55 25.57
C ASN A 495 -53.74 27.11 24.46
N GLY A 496 -54.79 26.39 24.05
CA GLY A 496 -55.72 26.84 23.01
C GLY A 496 -55.07 27.05 21.62
N PHE A 497 -54.10 26.20 21.26
CA PHE A 497 -53.29 26.34 20.05
C PHE A 497 -53.63 25.27 18.99
N PRO A 498 -53.81 25.64 17.70
CA PRO A 498 -53.82 26.99 17.16
C PRO A 498 -55.08 27.79 17.56
N PRO A 499 -55.04 29.14 17.58
CA PRO A 499 -56.20 29.98 17.87
C PRO A 499 -57.40 29.64 16.96
N LYS A 500 -58.62 29.66 17.49
CA LYS A 500 -59.84 29.22 16.77
C LYS A 500 -60.28 30.10 15.57
N ASP A 501 -59.51 31.12 15.19
CA ASP A 501 -59.83 32.08 14.13
C ASP A 501 -58.82 32.05 12.95
N THR A 502 -58.45 30.87 12.45
CA THR A 502 -57.80 30.76 11.13
C THR A 502 -58.60 29.85 10.22
N THR A 503 -59.42 30.46 9.37
CA THR A 503 -59.92 29.86 8.13
C THR A 503 -58.74 29.57 7.20
N THR A 504 -58.14 28.38 7.35
CA THR A 504 -57.33 27.76 6.31
C THR A 504 -58.08 26.51 5.81
N PRO A 505 -58.31 26.36 4.49
CA PRO A 505 -59.12 25.27 3.95
C PRO A 505 -58.53 23.85 4.15
N ALA A 506 -57.30 23.73 4.65
CA ALA A 506 -56.64 22.45 4.92
C ALA A 506 -57.12 21.74 6.21
N ALA A 507 -57.84 22.42 7.10
CA ALA A 507 -58.32 21.83 8.36
C ALA A 507 -59.70 21.12 8.24
N ALA A 508 -60.37 21.20 7.09
CA ALA A 508 -61.78 20.79 6.97
C ALA A 508 -62.04 19.35 6.46
N SER A 509 -61.01 18.53 6.16
CA SER A 509 -61.24 17.26 5.45
C SER A 509 -60.87 15.97 6.20
N ILE A 510 -60.72 15.98 7.53
CA ILE A 510 -60.64 14.72 8.31
C ILE A 510 -61.44 14.86 9.61
N ALA A 511 -62.77 14.93 9.48
CA ALA A 511 -63.67 14.77 10.60
C ALA A 511 -64.87 13.91 10.18
N THR A 512 -64.65 12.61 9.97
CA THR A 512 -65.75 11.62 9.93
C THR A 512 -65.36 10.27 10.55
N ALA A 513 -66.17 9.88 11.55
CA ALA A 513 -66.41 8.56 12.16
C ALA A 513 -65.25 7.97 13.02
N PHE A 514 -65.34 7.82 14.36
CA PHE A 514 -66.20 6.91 15.13
C PHE A 514 -66.06 7.22 16.65
N PRO A 515 -67.01 6.78 17.52
CA PRO A 515 -66.99 7.10 18.95
C PRO A 515 -66.24 6.03 19.76
N THR A 516 -65.14 6.42 20.39
CA THR A 516 -64.67 5.79 21.64
C THR A 516 -64.19 6.90 22.56
N VAL A 517 -64.88 7.07 23.69
CA VAL A 517 -64.52 8.02 24.74
C VAL A 517 -63.32 7.46 25.50
N THR A 518 -62.14 7.54 24.89
CA THR A 518 -60.86 7.54 25.61
C THR A 518 -60.49 9.00 25.81
N THR A 519 -60.39 9.45 27.06
CA THR A 519 -59.90 10.81 27.34
C THR A 519 -58.44 10.92 26.89
N LEU A 520 -57.98 12.09 26.45
CA LEU A 520 -56.59 12.29 26.02
C LEU A 520 -55.57 11.86 27.09
N ALA A 521 -55.91 12.03 28.37
CA ALA A 521 -55.15 11.52 29.51
C ALA A 521 -54.98 9.98 29.47
N SER A 522 -56.03 9.23 29.12
CA SER A 522 -55.96 7.79 28.96
C SER A 522 -55.12 7.37 27.74
N GLU A 523 -55.15 8.13 26.64
CA GLU A 523 -54.31 7.90 25.46
C GLU A 523 -52.81 8.11 25.77
N ILE A 524 -52.48 9.15 26.55
CA ILE A 524 -51.12 9.42 27.03
C ILE A 524 -50.64 8.25 27.90
N THR A 525 -51.40 7.84 28.92
CA THR A 525 -51.00 6.74 29.81
C THR A 525 -50.83 5.41 29.07
N MET A 526 -51.73 5.09 28.13
CA MET A 526 -51.60 3.89 27.30
C MET A 526 -50.36 3.92 26.40
N SER A 527 -50.07 5.07 25.79
CA SER A 527 -48.91 5.22 24.91
C SER A 527 -47.59 5.25 25.70
N GLU A 528 -47.57 5.89 26.88
CA GLU A 528 -46.42 5.92 27.81
C GLU A 528 -46.04 4.49 28.24
N ASN A 529 -47.01 3.66 28.64
CA ASN A 529 -46.76 2.26 29.01
C ASN A 529 -46.17 1.44 27.84
N ARG A 530 -46.61 1.69 26.60
CA ARG A 530 -46.10 0.99 25.40
C ARG A 530 -44.67 1.39 25.05
N VAL A 531 -44.30 2.64 25.29
CA VAL A 531 -42.94 3.16 25.05
C VAL A 531 -42.00 2.76 26.19
N LEU A 532 -42.44 2.82 27.44
CA LEU A 532 -41.68 2.39 28.62
C LEU A 532 -41.22 0.93 28.52
N ALA A 533 -42.06 0.07 27.93
CA ALA A 533 -41.72 -1.33 27.69
C ALA A 533 -40.54 -1.53 26.71
N LEU A 534 -40.18 -0.52 25.93
CA LEU A 534 -39.12 -0.59 24.89
C LEU A 534 -37.91 0.30 25.17
N LEU A 535 -38.12 1.52 25.69
CA LEU A 535 -37.07 2.53 25.86
C LEU A 535 -36.59 2.67 27.31
N GLY A 536 -37.15 1.94 28.27
CA GLY A 536 -36.84 2.13 29.68
C GLY A 536 -37.27 3.52 30.19
N LYS A 537 -37.15 3.73 31.51
CA LYS A 537 -37.72 4.92 32.16
C LYS A 537 -36.99 6.22 31.81
N ASN A 538 -35.66 6.23 31.90
CA ASN A 538 -34.86 7.44 31.69
C ASN A 538 -35.03 8.00 30.27
N ASP A 539 -35.05 7.15 29.24
CA ASP A 539 -35.18 7.61 27.86
C ASP A 539 -36.62 8.04 27.54
N THR A 540 -37.62 7.37 28.12
CA THR A 540 -39.02 7.80 28.02
C THR A 540 -39.21 9.18 28.67
N ASP A 541 -38.55 9.46 29.80
CA ASP A 541 -38.56 10.76 30.47
C ASP A 541 -37.86 11.84 29.61
N VAL A 542 -36.78 11.51 28.90
CA VAL A 542 -36.14 12.41 27.93
C VAL A 542 -37.09 12.72 26.78
N LEU A 543 -37.73 11.70 26.19
CA LEU A 543 -38.69 11.85 25.10
C LEU A 543 -39.87 12.74 25.51
N LYS A 544 -40.45 12.50 26.70
CA LYS A 544 -41.56 13.29 27.27
C LYS A 544 -41.16 14.75 27.45
N ARG A 545 -40.00 15.00 28.04
CA ARG A 545 -39.49 16.34 28.31
C ARG A 545 -39.27 17.13 27.01
N VAL A 546 -38.58 16.52 26.03
CA VAL A 546 -38.31 17.17 24.75
C VAL A 546 -39.61 17.41 23.97
N ALA A 547 -40.59 16.49 24.02
CA ALA A 547 -41.89 16.68 23.38
C ALA A 547 -42.64 17.91 23.93
N ILE A 548 -42.66 18.08 25.25
CA ILE A 548 -43.29 19.24 25.91
C ILE A 548 -42.51 20.53 25.59
N GLU A 549 -41.18 20.51 25.73
CA GLU A 549 -40.31 21.67 25.43
C GLU A 549 -40.54 22.17 23.98
N ILE A 550 -40.58 21.27 23.00
CA ILE A 550 -40.80 21.60 21.58
C ILE A 550 -42.25 22.05 21.30
N ALA A 551 -43.25 21.46 21.96
CA ALA A 551 -44.63 21.91 21.84
C ALA A 551 -44.79 23.35 22.36
N GLN A 552 -44.22 23.65 23.52
CA GLN A 552 -44.22 25.00 24.10
C GLN A 552 -43.45 26.00 23.22
N ALA A 553 -42.31 25.59 22.65
CA ALA A 553 -41.55 26.40 21.71
C ALA A 553 -42.37 26.70 20.43
N SER A 554 -43.11 25.71 19.91
CA SER A 554 -43.99 25.87 18.75
C SER A 554 -45.09 26.90 18.99
N ILE A 555 -45.68 26.90 20.19
CA ILE A 555 -46.69 27.88 20.62
C ILE A 555 -46.06 29.29 20.72
N LYS A 556 -44.91 29.41 21.39
CA LYS A 556 -44.18 30.67 21.57
C LYS A 556 -43.79 31.28 20.22
N LEU A 557 -43.33 30.47 19.28
CA LEU A 557 -42.90 30.89 17.94
C LEU A 557 -44.04 31.54 17.15
N HIS A 558 -45.24 30.97 17.19
CA HIS A 558 -46.41 31.49 16.48
C HIS A 558 -47.11 32.65 17.18
N SER A 559 -46.89 32.78 18.48
CA SER A 559 -47.39 33.92 19.26
C SER A 559 -46.53 35.17 19.06
N ASN A 560 -45.39 35.06 18.35
CA ASN A 560 -44.52 36.18 18.04
C ASN A 560 -45.02 36.95 16.79
N PRO A 561 -45.33 38.25 16.91
CA PRO A 561 -45.79 39.07 15.78
C PRO A 561 -44.70 39.39 14.76
N LEU A 562 -43.41 39.17 15.06
CA LEU A 562 -42.30 39.47 14.18
C LEU A 562 -41.94 38.25 13.31
N GLY A 563 -41.89 38.44 11.99
CA GLY A 563 -41.27 37.50 11.05
C GLY A 563 -42.18 36.46 10.40
N ILE A 564 -43.50 36.65 10.38
CA ILE A 564 -44.45 35.70 9.77
C ILE A 564 -45.11 36.26 8.49
N GLY A 565 -44.81 35.61 7.36
CA GLY A 565 -45.66 35.64 6.16
C GLY A 565 -45.43 36.78 5.16
N TYR A 566 -44.17 37.09 4.81
CA TYR A 566 -43.95 38.00 3.68
C TYR A 566 -44.47 37.38 2.39
N LYS A 567 -45.48 38.00 1.78
CA LYS A 567 -46.23 37.40 0.67
C LYS A 567 -45.36 37.07 -0.54
N VAL A 568 -44.37 37.91 -0.83
CA VAL A 568 -43.47 37.76 -1.98
C VAL A 568 -42.65 36.47 -1.88
N ASP A 569 -42.25 36.06 -0.67
CA ASP A 569 -41.50 34.81 -0.50
C ASP A 569 -42.34 33.57 -0.86
N MET A 570 -43.65 33.62 -0.63
CA MET A 570 -44.55 32.54 -1.06
C MET A 570 -44.74 32.53 -2.59
N GLU A 571 -44.76 33.70 -3.23
CA GLU A 571 -44.84 33.82 -4.69
C GLU A 571 -43.55 33.31 -5.37
N LEU A 572 -42.38 33.53 -4.75
CA LEU A 572 -41.08 33.04 -5.21
C LEU A 572 -40.78 31.59 -4.78
N GLY A 573 -41.54 31.04 -3.83
CA GLY A 573 -41.30 29.74 -3.20
C GLY A 573 -40.11 29.71 -2.22
N THR A 574 -39.51 30.86 -1.91
CA THR A 574 -38.39 31.02 -0.97
C THR A 574 -38.82 30.88 0.49
N ASP A 575 -40.12 30.92 0.78
CA ASP A 575 -40.67 30.61 2.11
C ASP A 575 -40.43 29.14 2.52
N ARG A 576 -40.16 28.27 1.55
CA ARG A 576 -39.91 26.84 1.74
C ARG A 576 -38.46 26.53 2.10
N THR A 577 -37.54 27.45 1.85
CA THR A 577 -36.09 27.32 2.10
C THR A 577 -35.64 28.18 3.27
N ILE A 578 -34.43 27.93 3.77
CA ILE A 578 -33.80 28.77 4.79
C ILE A 578 -32.92 29.80 4.09
N PHE A 579 -33.25 31.08 4.27
CA PHE A 579 -32.50 32.19 3.70
C PHE A 579 -31.12 32.35 4.37
N SER A 580 -30.10 32.60 3.56
CA SER A 580 -28.75 32.94 3.99
C SER A 580 -28.04 33.77 2.91
N VAL A 581 -26.92 34.38 3.27
CA VAL A 581 -26.00 35.04 2.32
C VAL A 581 -24.73 34.21 2.23
N LEU A 582 -24.19 33.99 1.03
CA LEU A 582 -22.88 33.34 0.90
C LEU A 582 -21.78 34.35 1.18
N GLY A 583 -21.18 34.31 2.36
CA GLY A 583 -20.12 35.22 2.78
C GLY A 583 -20.61 36.25 3.80
N PRO A 584 -19.88 37.37 4.01
CA PRO A 584 -20.24 38.34 5.03
C PRO A 584 -21.65 38.91 4.80
N HIS A 585 -22.55 38.64 5.75
CA HIS A 585 -23.92 39.14 5.72
C HIS A 585 -23.98 40.50 6.42
N LEU A 586 -24.35 41.57 5.72
CA LEU A 586 -24.43 42.96 6.23
C LEU A 586 -25.85 43.42 6.59
N GLY A 587 -26.86 42.56 6.43
CA GLY A 587 -28.26 42.86 6.72
C GLY A 587 -28.54 42.87 8.22
N HIS A 588 -28.05 43.89 8.92
CA HIS A 588 -28.19 44.04 10.38
C HIS A 588 -29.66 44.11 10.85
N TYR A 589 -30.59 44.44 9.96
CA TYR A 589 -32.02 44.43 10.26
C TYR A 589 -32.61 43.03 10.52
N TYR A 590 -31.90 41.95 10.16
CA TYR A 590 -32.29 40.57 10.52
C TYR A 590 -31.87 40.17 11.94
N GLY A 591 -30.93 40.89 12.56
CA GLY A 591 -30.45 40.67 13.91
C GLY A 591 -28.93 40.58 14.02
N ASP A 592 -28.46 40.52 15.28
CA ASP A 592 -27.04 40.53 15.65
C ASP A 592 -26.52 39.18 16.14
N ILE A 593 -27.31 38.10 16.01
CA ILE A 593 -26.80 36.73 16.17
C ILE A 593 -26.50 36.19 14.78
N VAL A 594 -25.23 35.84 14.54
CA VAL A 594 -24.74 35.35 13.26
C VAL A 594 -24.46 33.85 13.34
N ILE A 595 -25.10 33.08 12.47
CA ILE A 595 -24.93 31.63 12.33
C ILE A 595 -24.19 31.39 11.01
N VAL A 596 -23.03 30.75 11.09
CA VAL A 596 -22.25 30.31 9.93
C VAL A 596 -22.49 28.81 9.74
N PHE A 597 -22.95 28.42 8.56
CA PHE A 597 -23.16 27.02 8.21
C PHE A 597 -21.91 26.39 7.59
N LYS A 598 -21.80 25.08 7.76
CA LYS A 598 -20.88 24.21 7.03
C LYS A 598 -21.12 24.33 5.52
N ARG A 599 -20.06 24.45 4.71
CA ARG A 599 -20.14 24.64 3.24
C ARG A 599 -20.84 23.48 2.52
N GLU A 600 -20.73 22.28 3.10
CA GLU A 600 -21.30 21.02 2.61
C GLU A 600 -22.82 21.11 2.38
N ILE A 601 -23.54 21.98 3.11
CA ILE A 601 -25.00 22.10 2.96
C ILE A 601 -25.40 22.59 1.57
N LEU A 602 -24.54 23.34 0.86
CA LEU A 602 -24.80 23.81 -0.50
C LEU A 602 -24.75 22.70 -1.55
N HIS A 603 -24.23 21.52 -1.19
CA HIS A 603 -24.21 20.35 -2.05
C HIS A 603 -25.41 19.42 -1.83
N HIS A 604 -26.33 19.78 -0.93
CA HIS A 604 -27.59 19.08 -0.74
C HIS A 604 -28.54 19.37 -1.92
N PRO A 605 -29.29 18.39 -2.47
CA PRO A 605 -30.14 18.58 -3.65
C PRO A 605 -31.22 19.67 -3.54
N ASP A 606 -31.63 20.03 -2.32
CA ASP A 606 -32.60 21.10 -2.03
C ASP A 606 -31.96 22.46 -1.71
N ALA A 607 -30.62 22.57 -1.77
CA ALA A 607 -29.94 23.86 -1.66
C ALA A 607 -29.82 24.52 -3.04
N GLU A 608 -29.80 25.84 -3.09
CA GLU A 608 -29.53 26.60 -4.32
C GLU A 608 -29.06 28.01 -3.94
N PHE A 609 -28.53 28.75 -4.90
CA PHE A 609 -28.19 30.15 -4.69
C PHE A 609 -28.30 30.96 -5.98
N THR A 610 -28.50 32.27 -5.82
CA THR A 610 -28.60 33.25 -6.92
C THR A 610 -27.67 34.43 -6.67
N ILE A 611 -27.13 34.99 -7.76
CA ILE A 611 -26.36 36.22 -7.71
C ILE A 611 -27.36 37.39 -7.61
N GLN A 612 -27.69 37.78 -6.36
CA GLN A 612 -28.75 38.69 -5.87
C GLN A 612 -30.01 38.01 -5.35
N ALA A 613 -30.74 38.73 -4.50
CA ALA A 613 -31.95 38.23 -3.85
C ALA A 613 -33.12 38.04 -4.80
N GLY A 614 -33.95 37.01 -4.61
CA GLY A 614 -35.16 36.77 -5.40
C GLY A 614 -36.15 37.93 -5.36
N THR A 615 -36.20 38.67 -4.24
CA THR A 615 -37.03 39.89 -4.11
C THR A 615 -36.60 41.02 -5.05
N SER A 616 -35.35 41.02 -5.51
CA SER A 616 -34.86 41.98 -6.53
C SER A 616 -35.43 41.69 -7.92
N PHE A 617 -35.65 40.42 -8.27
CA PHE A 617 -36.34 40.03 -9.50
C PHE A 617 -37.81 40.42 -9.44
N HIS A 618 -38.49 40.09 -8.32
CA HIS A 618 -39.90 40.43 -8.14
C HIS A 618 -40.16 41.93 -8.30
N SER A 619 -39.32 42.76 -7.68
CA SER A 619 -39.40 44.23 -7.76
C SER A 619 -38.85 44.85 -9.06
N GLY A 620 -38.20 44.07 -9.92
CA GLY A 620 -37.54 44.56 -11.14
C GLY A 620 -36.20 45.26 -10.90
N LYS A 621 -35.70 45.31 -9.67
CA LYS A 621 -34.40 45.93 -9.35
C LYS A 621 -33.21 45.15 -9.89
N ALA A 622 -33.34 43.83 -10.07
CA ALA A 622 -32.26 42.98 -10.60
C ALA A 622 -31.72 43.50 -11.95
N PHE A 623 -32.60 43.93 -12.85
CA PHE A 623 -32.26 44.45 -14.19
C PHE A 623 -31.40 45.72 -14.15
N ASN A 624 -31.53 46.55 -13.11
CA ASN A 624 -30.71 47.75 -12.95
C ASN A 624 -29.27 47.42 -12.58
N TRP A 625 -29.06 46.31 -11.86
CA TRP A 625 -27.75 45.91 -11.35
C TRP A 625 -27.08 44.84 -12.21
N ARG A 626 -27.88 44.11 -13.00
CA ARG A 626 -27.49 43.05 -13.94
C ARG A 626 -28.09 43.39 -15.30
N PRO A 627 -27.54 44.38 -16.02
CA PRO A 627 -28.08 44.86 -17.30
C PRO A 627 -28.13 43.78 -18.39
N TRP A 628 -27.30 42.73 -18.30
CA TRP A 628 -27.37 41.55 -19.17
C TRP A 628 -28.63 40.68 -18.97
N LEU A 629 -29.47 40.97 -17.98
CA LEU A 629 -30.83 40.40 -17.90
C LEU A 629 -31.79 41.03 -18.92
N GLY A 630 -31.37 42.09 -19.62
CA GLY A 630 -32.16 42.82 -20.61
C GLY A 630 -33.07 43.89 -20.00
N ASP A 631 -34.12 44.25 -20.74
CA ASP A 631 -35.11 45.22 -20.29
C ASP A 631 -35.98 44.67 -19.15
N VAL A 632 -36.44 45.57 -18.27
CA VAL A 632 -37.34 45.21 -17.16
C VAL A 632 -38.64 44.61 -17.71
N LEU A 633 -38.85 43.33 -17.45
CA LEU A 633 -40.09 42.63 -17.81
C LEU A 633 -41.26 43.21 -17.01
N THR A 634 -42.38 43.51 -17.67
CA THR A 634 -43.55 44.12 -17.03
C THR A 634 -44.36 43.12 -16.19
N ASP A 635 -44.46 41.86 -16.63
CA ASP A 635 -45.16 40.79 -15.90
C ASP A 635 -44.30 40.23 -14.74
N VAL A 636 -44.88 40.19 -13.54
CA VAL A 636 -44.28 39.60 -12.34
C VAL A 636 -43.98 38.11 -12.54
N ASN A 637 -44.86 37.37 -13.22
CA ASN A 637 -44.69 35.92 -13.39
C ASN A 637 -43.48 35.60 -14.27
N GLU A 638 -43.24 36.39 -15.32
CA GLU A 638 -42.05 36.24 -16.16
C GLU A 638 -40.77 36.60 -15.39
N ARG A 639 -40.81 37.60 -14.50
CA ARG A 639 -39.69 37.89 -13.59
C ARG A 639 -39.43 36.75 -12.59
N ILE A 640 -40.46 36.10 -12.08
CA ILE A 640 -40.33 34.92 -11.20
C ILE A 640 -39.74 33.73 -11.97
N LYS A 641 -40.18 33.49 -13.22
CA LYS A 641 -39.57 32.46 -14.07
C LYS A 641 -38.09 32.72 -14.30
N LEU A 642 -37.72 33.97 -14.60
CA LEU A 642 -36.32 34.38 -14.77
C LEU A 642 -35.49 34.18 -13.49
N PHE A 643 -36.08 34.42 -12.31
CA PHE A 643 -35.44 34.11 -11.03
C PHE A 643 -35.10 32.62 -10.93
N HIS A 644 -36.06 31.73 -11.23
CA HIS A 644 -35.80 30.28 -11.23
C HIS A 644 -34.78 29.85 -12.30
N ALA A 645 -34.76 30.52 -13.45
CA ALA A 645 -33.78 30.32 -14.52
C ALA A 645 -32.40 30.93 -14.22
N SER A 646 -32.24 31.61 -13.08
CA SER A 646 -30.96 32.20 -12.65
C SER A 646 -30.32 31.46 -11.46
N LYS A 647 -30.92 30.35 -11.03
CA LYS A 647 -30.46 29.57 -9.87
C LYS A 647 -29.27 28.70 -10.24
N LEU A 648 -28.29 28.66 -9.35
CA LEU A 648 -27.10 27.81 -9.43
C LEU A 648 -27.08 26.80 -8.28
N HIS A 649 -26.35 25.71 -8.45
CA HIS A 649 -26.25 24.62 -7.46
C HIS A 649 -24.79 24.14 -7.34
N ALA A 650 -24.26 24.05 -6.12
CA ALA A 650 -22.83 23.79 -5.90
C ALA A 650 -22.38 22.35 -6.26
N SER A 651 -23.32 21.42 -6.45
CA SER A 651 -23.02 20.06 -6.92
C SER A 651 -23.02 19.90 -8.44
N VAL A 652 -23.31 20.96 -9.19
CA VAL A 652 -23.32 20.93 -10.66
C VAL A 652 -21.98 21.51 -11.11
N PRO A 653 -21.15 20.79 -11.89
CA PRO A 653 -19.86 21.31 -12.33
C PRO A 653 -20.00 22.68 -13.01
N GLY A 654 -18.97 23.53 -12.96
CA GLY A 654 -18.98 24.87 -13.57
C GLY A 654 -19.77 25.94 -12.81
N TYR A 655 -20.54 25.59 -11.76
CA TYR A 655 -21.30 26.58 -10.96
C TYR A 655 -20.45 27.76 -10.47
N ASP A 656 -19.18 27.49 -10.16
CA ASP A 656 -18.18 28.40 -9.66
C ASP A 656 -17.72 29.38 -10.74
N TYR A 657 -17.58 28.90 -11.98
CA TYR A 657 -17.27 29.74 -13.13
C TYR A 657 -18.41 30.73 -13.41
N ALA A 658 -19.66 30.26 -13.52
CA ALA A 658 -20.81 31.14 -13.73
C ALA A 658 -20.99 32.14 -12.58
N ALA A 659 -20.86 31.69 -11.33
CA ALA A 659 -20.95 32.56 -10.17
C ALA A 659 -19.84 33.62 -10.15
N ALA A 660 -18.60 33.26 -10.49
CA ALA A 660 -17.48 34.18 -10.59
C ALA A 660 -17.70 35.21 -11.68
N LEU A 661 -18.09 34.77 -12.88
CA LEU A 661 -18.29 35.64 -14.04
C LEU A 661 -19.36 36.71 -13.76
N GLU A 662 -20.50 36.30 -13.22
CA GLU A 662 -21.57 37.21 -12.80
C GLU A 662 -21.10 38.18 -11.70
N LEU A 663 -20.39 37.69 -10.67
CA LEU A 663 -19.87 38.56 -9.61
C LEU A 663 -18.86 39.58 -10.12
N MET A 664 -18.00 39.19 -11.04
CA MET A 664 -17.03 40.07 -11.69
C MET A 664 -17.73 41.13 -12.53
N ALA A 665 -18.70 40.75 -13.36
CA ALA A 665 -19.46 41.68 -14.18
C ALA A 665 -20.25 42.69 -13.33
N ILE A 666 -20.90 42.23 -12.24
CA ILE A 666 -21.64 43.12 -11.32
C ILE A 666 -20.67 44.08 -10.63
N THR A 667 -19.51 43.58 -10.19
CA THR A 667 -18.49 44.40 -9.55
C THR A 667 -17.95 45.46 -10.51
N SER A 668 -17.70 45.09 -11.77
CA SER A 668 -17.24 46.01 -12.81
C SER A 668 -18.26 47.10 -13.11
N SER A 669 -19.55 46.73 -13.22
CA SER A 669 -20.65 47.67 -13.45
C SER A 669 -20.79 48.67 -12.29
N ILE A 670 -20.80 48.20 -11.04
CA ILE A 670 -21.00 49.04 -9.86
C ILE A 670 -19.79 49.95 -9.58
N LEU A 671 -18.58 49.47 -9.86
CA LEU A 671 -17.35 50.26 -9.71
C LEU A 671 -17.00 51.10 -10.96
N ASP A 672 -17.85 51.08 -11.99
CA ASP A 672 -17.67 51.76 -13.29
C ASP A 672 -16.29 51.49 -13.94
N LYS A 673 -15.81 50.25 -13.82
CA LYS A 673 -14.50 49.84 -14.39
C LYS A 673 -14.57 49.48 -15.88
N LYS A 674 -15.72 49.00 -16.35
CA LYS A 674 -15.96 48.56 -17.75
C LYS A 674 -14.90 47.57 -18.27
N SER A 675 -14.48 46.66 -17.40
CA SER A 675 -13.48 45.63 -17.68
C SER A 675 -13.78 44.38 -16.86
N MET A 676 -13.54 43.21 -17.43
CA MET A 676 -13.58 41.93 -16.74
C MET A 676 -12.29 41.62 -15.97
N ASN A 677 -11.28 42.49 -16.04
CA ASN A 677 -10.09 42.44 -15.20
C ASN A 677 -10.39 42.88 -13.76
N ILE A 678 -11.12 42.03 -13.04
CA ILE A 678 -11.58 42.24 -11.67
C ILE A 678 -10.78 41.32 -10.74
N SER A 679 -10.19 41.91 -9.69
CA SER A 679 -9.49 41.15 -8.64
C SER A 679 -10.45 40.69 -7.54
N LEU A 680 -10.04 39.68 -6.75
CA LEU A 680 -10.78 39.29 -5.54
C LEU A 680 -10.94 40.48 -4.57
N GLN A 681 -9.94 41.35 -4.47
CA GLN A 681 -10.00 42.54 -3.61
C GLN A 681 -11.06 43.54 -4.07
N ASP A 682 -11.31 43.66 -5.39
CA ASP A 682 -12.38 44.50 -5.93
C ASP A 682 -13.76 43.96 -5.54
N ILE A 683 -13.95 42.64 -5.66
CA ILE A 683 -15.18 41.96 -5.27
C ILE A 683 -15.47 42.21 -3.79
N LEU A 684 -14.46 42.06 -2.92
CA LEU A 684 -14.61 42.29 -1.47
C LEU A 684 -14.86 43.77 -1.15
N THR A 685 -14.21 44.68 -1.85
CA THR A 685 -14.43 46.13 -1.69
C THR A 685 -15.87 46.51 -2.04
N ARG A 686 -16.40 45.97 -3.14
CA ARG A 686 -17.80 46.14 -3.52
C ARG A 686 -18.73 45.48 -2.51
N TRP A 687 -18.41 44.27 -2.04
CA TRP A 687 -19.24 43.51 -1.10
C TRP A 687 -19.53 44.28 0.19
N ILE A 688 -18.51 44.90 0.80
CA ILE A 688 -18.66 45.65 2.05
C ILE A 688 -19.46 46.96 1.90
N GLN A 689 -19.74 47.39 0.67
CA GLN A 689 -20.43 48.64 0.36
C GLN A 689 -21.90 48.44 -0.03
N VAL A 690 -22.35 47.21 -0.27
CA VAL A 690 -23.69 46.91 -0.78
C VAL A 690 -24.55 46.16 0.22
N ASP A 691 -25.87 46.37 0.16
CA ASP A 691 -26.82 45.64 1.00
C ASP A 691 -26.79 44.13 0.70
N SER A 692 -27.14 43.30 1.68
CA SER A 692 -27.14 41.83 1.55
C SER A 692 -28.07 41.29 0.47
N HIS A 693 -29.10 42.03 0.04
CA HIS A 693 -29.92 41.63 -1.10
C HIS A 693 -29.21 41.81 -2.46
N GLN A 694 -28.10 42.55 -2.49
CA GLN A 694 -27.29 42.80 -3.68
C GLN A 694 -26.07 41.85 -3.78
N THR A 695 -25.86 41.02 -2.76
CA THR A 695 -24.81 39.99 -2.72
C THR A 695 -25.36 38.64 -3.17
N VAL A 696 -24.65 37.53 -2.90
CA VAL A 696 -25.13 36.19 -3.25
C VAL A 696 -26.12 35.70 -2.20
N GLU A 697 -27.37 35.47 -2.63
CA GLU A 697 -28.43 34.91 -1.79
C GLU A 697 -28.40 33.38 -1.92
N ALA A 698 -28.39 32.68 -0.80
CA ALA A 698 -28.47 31.22 -0.75
C ALA A 698 -29.72 30.75 -0.02
N HIS A 699 -30.40 29.81 -0.65
CA HIS A 699 -31.59 29.14 -0.16
C HIS A 699 -31.24 27.71 0.22
N LEU A 700 -31.19 27.46 1.52
CA LEU A 700 -30.78 26.18 2.08
C LEU A 700 -32.00 25.26 2.31
N PRO A 701 -31.80 23.95 2.52
CA PRO A 701 -32.89 23.00 2.74
C PRO A 701 -33.85 23.44 3.85
N GLN A 702 -35.11 23.04 3.73
CA GLN A 702 -36.21 23.46 4.61
C GLN A 702 -35.95 23.25 6.12
N LEU A 703 -35.14 22.25 6.48
CA LEU A 703 -34.84 21.90 7.87
C LEU A 703 -33.36 21.49 7.99
N ILE A 704 -32.60 22.22 8.80
CA ILE A 704 -31.15 22.00 8.97
C ILE A 704 -30.85 21.70 10.44
N PRO A 705 -30.33 20.51 10.78
CA PRO A 705 -29.94 20.19 12.14
C PRO A 705 -28.77 21.04 12.64
N LEU A 706 -28.64 21.22 13.96
CA LEU A 706 -27.59 22.08 14.55
C LEU A 706 -26.15 21.61 14.23
N ASP A 707 -25.95 20.36 13.85
CA ASP A 707 -24.63 19.82 13.48
C ASP A 707 -24.09 20.34 12.14
N TYR A 708 -24.92 21.00 11.32
CA TYR A 708 -24.52 21.75 10.14
C TYR A 708 -24.12 23.20 10.45
N ILE A 709 -24.26 23.66 11.69
CA ILE A 709 -23.72 24.95 12.12
C ILE A 709 -22.23 24.78 12.40
N ASP A 710 -21.42 25.53 11.66
CA ASP A 710 -19.98 25.55 11.80
C ASP A 710 -19.54 26.49 12.93
N HIS A 711 -20.12 27.70 13.00
CA HIS A 711 -19.78 28.68 14.04
C HIS A 711 -20.92 29.64 14.35
N ILE A 712 -20.96 30.17 15.57
CA ILE A 712 -21.92 31.20 16.00
C ILE A 712 -21.16 32.41 16.56
N TYR A 713 -21.56 33.60 16.14
CA TYR A 713 -21.08 34.86 16.72
C TYR A 713 -22.23 35.63 17.34
N LEU A 714 -22.00 36.18 18.53
CA LEU A 714 -22.95 37.09 19.18
C LEU A 714 -22.26 38.09 20.13
N PRO A 715 -22.81 39.29 20.30
CA PRO A 715 -22.37 40.26 21.32
C PRO A 715 -22.65 39.79 22.75
N GLN A 716 -21.85 40.25 23.72
CA GLN A 716 -21.99 39.88 25.14
C GLN A 716 -23.36 40.27 25.71
N ASN A 717 -23.83 41.48 25.43
CA ASN A 717 -25.13 41.95 25.92
C ASN A 717 -26.30 41.11 25.35
N ILE A 718 -26.19 40.62 24.12
CA ILE A 718 -27.17 39.71 23.52
C ILE A 718 -27.13 38.34 24.19
N TYR A 719 -25.92 37.80 24.43
CA TYR A 719 -25.75 36.53 25.13
C TYR A 719 -26.38 36.56 26.53
N ASP A 720 -26.18 37.66 27.26
CA ASP A 720 -26.72 37.83 28.62
C ASP A 720 -28.26 37.96 28.65
N MET A 721 -28.88 38.36 27.53
CA MET A 721 -30.35 38.38 27.38
C MET A 721 -30.96 37.01 27.06
N LEU A 722 -30.17 36.04 26.57
CA LEU A 722 -30.67 34.69 26.31
C LEU A 722 -31.01 34.01 27.65
N ASN A 723 -32.08 33.22 27.67
CA ASN A 723 -32.42 32.47 28.87
C ASN A 723 -31.30 31.47 29.28
N GLU A 724 -31.19 31.18 30.58
CA GLU A 724 -30.11 30.34 31.12
C GLU A 724 -30.06 28.92 30.49
N ALA A 725 -31.24 28.37 30.16
CA ALA A 725 -31.34 27.05 29.54
C ALA A 725 -30.76 27.05 28.12
N THR A 726 -31.01 28.10 27.33
CA THR A 726 -30.44 28.32 26.00
C THR A 726 -28.93 28.49 26.10
N GLN A 727 -28.44 29.33 27.02
CA GLN A 727 -27.00 29.53 27.22
C GLN A 727 -26.28 28.21 27.52
N LYS A 728 -26.84 27.40 28.43
CA LYS A 728 -26.31 26.08 28.78
C LYS A 728 -26.35 25.10 27.61
N SER A 729 -27.46 25.07 26.86
CA SER A 729 -27.63 24.19 25.70
C SER A 729 -26.69 24.56 24.56
N MET A 730 -26.54 25.86 24.27
CA MET A 730 -25.62 26.38 23.27
C MET A 730 -24.17 25.99 23.60
N LYS A 731 -23.72 26.20 24.84
CA LYS A 731 -22.37 25.78 25.29
C LYS A 731 -22.18 24.26 25.19
N ALA A 732 -23.22 23.48 25.49
CA ALA A 732 -23.15 22.02 25.41
C ALA A 732 -23.09 21.48 23.97
N VAL A 733 -23.85 22.09 23.04
CA VAL A 733 -23.95 21.66 21.64
C VAL A 733 -22.74 22.12 20.84
N PHE A 734 -22.40 23.41 20.90
CA PHE A 734 -21.40 24.01 20.01
C PHE A 734 -19.99 24.08 20.62
N ARG A 735 -19.86 23.97 21.94
CA ARG A 735 -18.56 23.97 22.66
C ARG A 735 -17.70 25.17 22.26
N ASN A 736 -16.61 24.94 21.52
CA ASN A 736 -15.66 25.95 21.05
C ASN A 736 -16.06 26.64 19.73
N ARG A 737 -17.23 26.32 19.17
CA ARG A 737 -17.79 26.92 17.93
C ARG A 737 -18.69 28.13 18.20
N VAL A 738 -18.48 28.82 19.32
CA VAL A 738 -19.22 30.03 19.68
C VAL A 738 -18.22 31.10 20.09
N THR A 739 -18.34 32.27 19.48
CA THR A 739 -17.59 33.47 19.86
C THR A 739 -18.54 34.50 20.45
N ILE A 740 -18.37 34.76 21.74
CA ILE A 740 -19.02 35.88 22.43
C ILE A 740 -18.04 37.04 22.41
N THR A 741 -18.45 38.17 21.83
CA THR A 741 -17.58 39.33 21.64
C THR A 741 -17.88 40.44 22.65
N SER A 742 -16.90 41.28 22.96
CA SER A 742 -17.07 42.43 23.87
C SER A 742 -17.84 43.61 23.25
N HIS A 743 -18.23 43.53 21.98
CA HIS A 743 -19.02 44.57 21.31
C HIS A 743 -20.47 44.56 21.80
N GLU A 744 -21.23 45.60 21.47
CA GLU A 744 -22.66 45.71 21.77
C GLU A 744 -23.52 45.46 20.53
N GLY A 745 -24.59 44.69 20.69
CA GLY A 745 -25.66 44.53 19.69
C GLY A 745 -27.00 45.03 20.18
N THR A 746 -28.06 44.77 19.42
CA THR A 746 -29.45 45.09 19.78
C THR A 746 -30.38 43.89 19.65
N ASP A 747 -31.40 43.83 20.50
CA ASP A 747 -32.49 42.84 20.43
C ASP A 747 -33.59 43.24 19.43
N LYS A 748 -33.63 44.51 19.00
CA LYS A 748 -34.64 45.04 18.10
C LYS A 748 -34.16 45.04 16.64
N PRO A 749 -34.93 44.51 15.68
CA PRO A 749 -34.59 44.64 14.28
C PRO A 749 -34.50 46.12 13.89
N GLY A 750 -33.43 46.48 13.19
CA GLY A 750 -33.23 47.85 12.73
C GLY A 750 -34.31 48.24 11.72
N LEU A 751 -34.88 49.44 11.87
CA LEU A 751 -35.83 50.00 10.89
C LEU A 751 -35.11 50.51 9.62
N SER A 752 -33.79 50.65 9.66
CA SER A 752 -32.98 51.08 8.52
C SER A 752 -32.51 49.89 7.69
N PHE A 753 -32.88 49.90 6.40
CA PHE A 753 -32.34 49.00 5.39
C PHE A 753 -31.01 49.54 4.85
N GLY A 754 -30.09 48.65 4.48
CA GLY A 754 -28.79 49.01 3.92
C GLY A 754 -27.62 48.29 4.60
N PRO A 755 -26.39 48.50 4.08
CA PRO A 755 -25.19 47.80 4.54
C PRO A 755 -24.61 48.33 5.85
N VAL A 756 -25.02 49.52 6.32
CA VAL A 756 -24.45 50.16 7.51
C VAL A 756 -25.54 50.34 8.57
N PRO A 757 -25.33 49.82 9.81
CA PRO A 757 -26.21 50.08 10.93
C PRO A 757 -26.31 51.58 11.27
N ALA A 758 -27.49 52.03 11.69
CA ALA A 758 -27.67 53.42 12.13
C ALA A 758 -26.98 53.71 13.49
N GLU A 759 -26.79 52.67 14.31
CA GLU A 759 -26.21 52.78 15.67
C GLU A 759 -24.69 52.52 15.63
N PRO A 760 -23.84 53.44 16.15
CA PRO A 760 -22.38 53.30 16.08
C PRO A 760 -21.82 52.01 16.69
N ALA A 761 -22.34 51.58 17.85
CA ALA A 761 -21.87 50.36 18.51
C ALA A 761 -22.12 49.09 17.66
N ARG A 762 -23.23 49.07 16.90
CA ARG A 762 -23.53 47.99 15.96
C ARG A 762 -22.63 48.00 14.73
N VAL A 763 -22.16 49.18 14.31
CA VAL A 763 -21.18 49.32 13.22
C VAL A 763 -19.85 48.66 13.63
N GLU A 764 -19.40 48.88 14.86
CA GLU A 764 -18.17 48.24 15.38
C GLU A 764 -18.28 46.72 15.37
N TYR A 765 -19.39 46.17 15.88
CA TYR A 765 -19.64 44.72 15.86
C TYR A 765 -19.66 44.16 14.43
N GLN A 766 -20.36 44.81 13.51
CA GLN A 766 -20.44 44.37 12.12
C GLN A 766 -19.08 44.43 11.41
N ASN A 767 -18.29 45.47 11.63
CA ASN A 767 -16.96 45.61 11.06
C ASN A 767 -16.02 44.50 11.54
N TYR A 768 -16.03 44.22 12.85
CA TYR A 768 -15.30 43.11 13.44
C TYR A 768 -15.68 41.77 12.78
N LEU A 769 -16.98 41.47 12.70
CA LEU A 769 -17.46 40.23 12.09
C LEU A 769 -17.04 40.09 10.63
N THR A 770 -17.17 41.16 9.86
CA THR A 770 -16.83 41.18 8.44
C THR A 770 -15.35 40.90 8.25
N GLN A 771 -14.48 41.54 9.04
CA GLN A 771 -13.03 41.31 9.00
C GLN A 771 -12.67 39.88 9.42
N GLU A 772 -13.29 39.35 10.46
CA GLU A 772 -13.06 37.99 10.95
C GLU A 772 -13.45 36.94 9.89
N LEU A 773 -14.62 37.08 9.27
CA LEU A 773 -15.09 36.16 8.21
C LEU A 773 -14.18 36.23 6.98
N ILE A 774 -13.84 37.43 6.51
CA ILE A 774 -12.92 37.60 5.37
C ILE A 774 -11.55 37.01 5.69
N SER A 775 -11.00 37.26 6.89
CA SER A 775 -9.70 36.70 7.30
C SER A 775 -9.71 35.18 7.33
N LYS A 776 -10.79 34.56 7.80
CA LYS A 776 -10.96 33.10 7.76
C LYS A 776 -10.98 32.59 6.33
N PHE A 777 -11.75 33.20 5.43
CA PHE A 777 -11.78 32.80 4.03
C PHE A 777 -10.41 32.91 3.36
N MET A 778 -9.68 34.00 3.58
CA MET A 778 -8.33 34.18 3.02
C MET A 778 -7.36 33.10 3.50
N LYS A 779 -7.38 32.75 4.78
CA LYS A 779 -6.56 31.64 5.32
C LYS A 779 -6.90 30.30 4.65
N HIS A 780 -8.16 30.07 4.32
CA HIS A 780 -8.58 28.86 3.63
C HIS A 780 -8.18 28.85 2.15
N ILE A 781 -8.13 30.00 1.47
CA ILE A 781 -7.59 30.09 0.10
C ILE A 781 -6.11 29.69 0.07
N ASP A 782 -5.35 30.10 1.09
CA ASP A 782 -3.91 29.79 1.21
C ASP A 782 -3.62 28.35 1.67
N THR A 783 -4.62 27.64 2.20
CA THR A 783 -4.46 26.28 2.76
C THR A 783 -5.34 25.29 1.99
N PRO A 784 -4.78 24.35 1.21
CA PRO A 784 -5.60 23.40 0.44
C PRO A 784 -6.59 22.65 1.35
N LEU A 785 -7.88 22.64 0.95
CA LEU A 785 -8.94 21.93 1.68
C LEU A 785 -8.60 20.45 1.78
N PRO A 786 -8.85 19.80 2.94
CA PRO A 786 -8.57 18.38 3.10
C PRO A 786 -9.38 17.44 2.18
N ARG A 787 -10.43 17.96 1.53
CA ARG A 787 -11.34 17.26 0.61
C ARG A 787 -11.93 18.27 -0.38
N SER A 788 -11.71 18.12 -1.68
CA SER A 788 -12.51 18.85 -2.66
C SER A 788 -13.92 18.27 -2.67
N ILE A 789 -14.93 19.10 -2.43
CA ILE A 789 -16.33 18.69 -2.58
C ILE A 789 -16.71 18.98 -4.04
N GLN A 790 -17.01 17.93 -4.79
CA GLN A 790 -17.19 18.02 -6.24
C GLN A 790 -18.57 17.55 -6.72
N GLY A 791 -19.40 16.99 -5.84
CA GLY A 791 -20.69 16.41 -6.21
C GLY A 791 -21.78 16.58 -5.17
N THR A 792 -22.83 15.77 -5.29
CA THR A 792 -23.97 15.81 -4.36
C THR A 792 -23.59 15.24 -3.00
N ILE A 793 -23.98 15.93 -1.93
CA ILE A 793 -23.84 15.49 -0.53
C ILE A 793 -25.24 15.31 0.06
N ILE A 794 -25.51 14.12 0.61
CA ILE A 794 -26.77 13.87 1.29
C ILE A 794 -26.62 12.80 2.37
N THR A 795 -27.28 12.98 3.51
CA THR A 795 -27.39 11.94 4.54
C THR A 795 -28.82 11.40 4.51
N ILE A 796 -28.98 10.16 4.05
CA ILE A 796 -30.28 9.53 3.83
C ILE A 796 -30.75 8.84 5.12
N PRO A 797 -31.98 9.09 5.62
CA PRO A 797 -32.54 8.35 6.75
C PRO A 797 -32.78 6.87 6.42
N SER A 798 -32.93 6.03 7.44
CA SER A 798 -33.42 4.67 7.23
C SER A 798 -34.85 4.72 6.69
N THR A 799 -35.06 4.14 5.52
CA THR A 799 -36.36 4.17 4.82
C THR A 799 -36.75 2.83 4.23
N ARG A 800 -35.97 1.76 4.42
CA ARG A 800 -36.20 0.44 3.80
C ARG A 800 -36.39 0.50 2.28
N PHE A 801 -35.70 1.45 1.63
CA PHE A 801 -35.83 1.77 0.20
C PHE A 801 -37.22 2.31 -0.21
N ASP A 802 -38.05 2.76 0.74
CA ASP A 802 -39.36 3.40 0.48
C ASP A 802 -39.24 4.91 0.20
N GLN A 803 -38.03 5.47 0.14
CA GLN A 803 -37.81 6.86 -0.27
C GLN A 803 -36.63 6.94 -1.22
N HIS A 804 -36.85 7.63 -2.36
CA HIS A 804 -35.85 7.83 -3.40
C HIS A 804 -35.54 9.30 -3.56
N TYR A 805 -34.25 9.60 -3.51
CA TYR A 805 -33.70 10.95 -3.52
C TYR A 805 -33.06 11.17 -4.89
N VAL A 806 -33.54 12.15 -5.64
CA VAL A 806 -33.07 12.42 -7.01
C VAL A 806 -31.90 13.38 -6.95
N LEU A 807 -30.86 13.09 -7.73
CA LEU A 807 -29.76 14.05 -7.92
C LEU A 807 -30.27 15.31 -8.65
N PRO A 808 -29.65 16.48 -8.40
CA PRO A 808 -29.97 17.73 -9.11
C PRO A 808 -29.48 17.76 -10.57
N LEU A 809 -28.74 16.74 -11.01
CA LEU A 809 -28.14 16.62 -12.33
C LEU A 809 -28.54 15.28 -12.96
N THR A 810 -29.11 15.30 -14.17
CA THR A 810 -29.40 14.07 -14.94
C THR A 810 -28.19 13.62 -15.76
N ILE A 811 -28.25 12.40 -16.31
CA ILE A 811 -27.19 11.86 -17.17
C ILE A 811 -27.03 12.71 -18.44
N SER A 812 -28.13 13.08 -19.11
CA SER A 812 -28.06 13.87 -20.33
C SER A 812 -27.50 15.28 -20.08
N GLN A 813 -27.91 15.93 -18.98
CA GLN A 813 -27.38 17.23 -18.58
C GLN A 813 -25.88 17.16 -18.28
N ALA A 814 -25.42 16.13 -17.55
CA ALA A 814 -24.00 15.93 -17.30
C ALA A 814 -23.22 15.71 -18.62
N TYR A 815 -23.80 15.00 -19.57
CA TYR A 815 -23.17 14.74 -20.86
C TYR A 815 -23.08 15.98 -21.74
N GLN A 816 -24.14 16.80 -21.78
CA GLN A 816 -24.13 18.08 -22.47
C GLN A 816 -22.96 18.94 -22.00
N GLN A 817 -22.77 19.04 -20.68
CA GLN A 817 -21.66 19.77 -20.11
C GLN A 817 -20.29 19.19 -20.49
N TYR A 818 -20.15 17.86 -20.45
CA TYR A 818 -18.92 17.20 -20.88
C TYR A 818 -18.56 17.52 -22.34
N CYS A 819 -19.56 17.56 -23.23
CA CYS A 819 -19.38 17.87 -24.65
C CYS A 819 -19.00 19.33 -24.94
N SER A 820 -19.16 20.26 -23.98
CA SER A 820 -18.68 21.64 -24.13
C SER A 820 -17.15 21.71 -24.21
N ASP A 821 -16.46 20.81 -23.50
CA ASP A 821 -14.99 20.78 -23.43
C ASP A 821 -14.37 19.61 -24.22
N HIS A 822 -15.17 18.63 -24.63
CA HIS A 822 -14.69 17.39 -25.24
C HIS A 822 -15.44 17.06 -26.54
N SER A 823 -14.72 16.46 -27.49
CA SER A 823 -15.36 15.94 -28.71
C SER A 823 -16.26 14.73 -28.38
N PRO A 824 -17.48 14.65 -28.94
CA PRO A 824 -18.39 13.53 -28.71
C PRO A 824 -17.74 12.19 -29.09
N SER A 825 -17.63 11.26 -28.14
CA SER A 825 -17.17 9.90 -28.39
C SER A 825 -18.30 9.01 -28.91
N THR A 826 -17.98 8.13 -29.87
CA THR A 826 -18.89 7.10 -30.36
C THR A 826 -19.01 5.89 -29.41
N ASP A 827 -18.03 5.68 -28.53
CA ASP A 827 -18.07 4.67 -27.46
C ASP A 827 -18.14 5.37 -26.11
N MET A 828 -19.37 5.60 -25.65
CA MET A 828 -19.67 6.36 -24.45
C MET A 828 -19.68 5.44 -23.23
N THR A 829 -18.76 5.69 -22.30
CA THR A 829 -18.72 5.03 -20.99
C THR A 829 -19.11 6.05 -19.92
N ILE A 830 -20.13 5.73 -19.13
CA ILE A 830 -20.54 6.55 -17.98
C ILE A 830 -19.91 5.95 -16.73
N SER A 831 -19.23 6.76 -15.92
CA SER A 831 -18.72 6.37 -14.60
C SER A 831 -19.37 7.23 -13.53
N ILE A 832 -20.11 6.59 -12.61
CA ILE A 832 -20.72 7.26 -11.47
C ILE A 832 -19.92 6.94 -10.23
N TYR A 833 -19.41 7.98 -9.57
CA TYR A 833 -18.63 7.87 -8.34
C TYR A 833 -19.45 8.35 -7.16
N TRP A 834 -19.30 7.72 -6.00
CA TRP A 834 -19.84 8.23 -4.74
C TRP A 834 -19.06 7.67 -3.56
N GLN A 835 -19.14 8.37 -2.44
CA GLN A 835 -18.62 7.94 -1.16
C GLN A 835 -19.78 7.63 -0.22
N ALA A 836 -19.76 6.48 0.45
CA ALA A 836 -20.77 6.14 1.45
C ALA A 836 -20.17 5.48 2.69
N MET A 837 -20.82 5.67 3.84
CA MET A 837 -20.50 4.99 5.09
C MET A 837 -21.58 3.96 5.44
N ARG A 838 -21.19 2.87 6.12
CA ARG A 838 -22.07 1.78 6.60
C ARG A 838 -22.78 0.94 5.54
N GLY A 839 -22.81 1.39 4.29
CA GLY A 839 -23.48 0.66 3.21
C GLY A 839 -24.99 0.65 3.40
N ASP A 840 -25.64 -0.46 3.03
CA ASP A 840 -27.10 -0.65 3.01
C ASP A 840 -27.84 0.44 2.21
N MET A 841 -27.35 0.68 1.00
CA MET A 841 -27.86 1.71 0.11
C MET A 841 -28.04 1.21 -1.31
N MET A 842 -28.94 1.88 -2.05
CA MET A 842 -29.10 1.68 -3.48
C MET A 842 -28.81 2.95 -4.25
N LEU A 843 -28.01 2.81 -5.29
CA LEU A 843 -27.96 3.74 -6.41
C LEU A 843 -28.80 3.15 -7.54
N THR A 844 -29.85 3.87 -7.95
CA THR A 844 -30.79 3.41 -8.98
C THR A 844 -30.77 4.38 -10.14
N LEU A 845 -30.52 3.87 -11.35
CA LEU A 845 -30.68 4.64 -12.58
C LEU A 845 -32.03 4.30 -13.20
N ALA A 846 -32.81 5.30 -13.57
CA ALA A 846 -34.14 5.10 -14.11
C ALA A 846 -34.38 5.98 -15.35
N ASN A 847 -35.21 5.49 -16.27
CA ASN A 847 -35.64 6.26 -17.45
C ASN A 847 -36.64 7.39 -17.11
N GLU A 848 -37.33 7.28 -15.98
CA GLU A 848 -38.25 8.29 -15.44
C GLU A 848 -38.05 8.42 -13.92
N GLN A 849 -38.39 9.59 -13.33
CA GLN A 849 -38.28 9.76 -11.87
C GLN A 849 -39.18 8.75 -11.14
N ILE A 850 -38.60 8.02 -10.19
CA ILE A 850 -39.34 7.04 -9.39
C ILE A 850 -40.41 7.73 -8.53
N ASN A 851 -41.65 7.32 -8.71
CA ASN A 851 -42.79 7.75 -7.91
C ASN A 851 -43.49 6.53 -7.27
N LEU A 852 -43.39 6.42 -5.95
CA LEU A 852 -43.97 5.32 -5.19
C LEU A 852 -45.49 5.43 -5.00
N GLN A 853 -46.07 6.59 -5.28
CA GLN A 853 -47.52 6.82 -5.13
C GLN A 853 -48.30 6.44 -6.39
N THR A 854 -47.62 6.30 -7.54
CA THR A 854 -48.26 5.99 -8.82
C THR A 854 -47.69 4.70 -9.41
N THR A 855 -48.54 3.95 -10.12
CA THR A 855 -48.06 2.75 -10.82
C THR A 855 -47.36 3.18 -12.11
N GLN A 856 -46.04 3.07 -12.14
CA GLN A 856 -45.24 3.30 -13.35
C GLN A 856 -45.01 1.98 -14.09
N THR A 857 -45.72 1.79 -15.21
CA THR A 857 -45.67 0.56 -16.02
C THR A 857 -44.43 0.49 -16.92
N ASN A 858 -43.91 1.65 -17.33
CA ASN A 858 -42.77 1.77 -18.25
C ASN A 858 -41.44 2.05 -17.53
N LEU A 859 -41.46 2.04 -16.19
CA LEU A 859 -40.27 2.26 -15.37
C LEU A 859 -39.27 1.13 -15.59
N SER A 860 -38.15 1.49 -16.20
CA SER A 860 -36.96 0.67 -16.39
C SER A 860 -35.88 1.14 -15.44
N CYS A 861 -35.27 0.22 -14.70
CA CYS A 861 -34.27 0.56 -13.69
C CYS A 861 -33.01 -0.29 -13.84
N LEU A 862 -31.86 0.32 -13.60
CA LEU A 862 -30.65 -0.38 -13.14
C LEU A 862 -30.53 -0.17 -11.64
N VAL A 863 -30.56 -1.24 -10.87
CA VAL A 863 -30.37 -1.21 -9.41
C VAL A 863 -28.96 -1.67 -9.08
N CYS A 864 -28.21 -0.79 -8.43
CA CYS A 864 -26.92 -1.07 -7.81
C CYS A 864 -27.10 -1.03 -6.29
N TYR A 865 -27.16 -2.21 -5.66
CA TYR A 865 -27.24 -2.33 -4.21
C TYR A 865 -25.86 -2.59 -3.61
N VAL A 866 -25.52 -1.79 -2.60
CA VAL A 866 -24.34 -1.96 -1.77
C VAL A 866 -24.81 -2.38 -0.39
N ALA A 867 -24.39 -3.58 0.04
CA ALA A 867 -24.81 -4.23 1.27
C ALA A 867 -24.45 -3.42 2.53
N GLU A 868 -25.08 -3.74 3.66
CA GLU A 868 -24.60 -3.24 4.95
C GLU A 868 -23.14 -3.70 5.19
N THR A 869 -22.32 -2.82 5.77
CA THR A 869 -20.96 -3.18 6.17
C THR A 869 -20.98 -4.32 7.19
N PRO A 870 -20.08 -5.31 7.08
CA PRO A 870 -20.04 -6.45 7.97
C PRO A 870 -19.78 -6.07 9.43
N GLU A 871 -20.37 -6.81 10.36
CA GLU A 871 -20.09 -6.69 11.79
C GLU A 871 -18.63 -7.09 12.07
N VAL A 872 -17.85 -6.16 12.62
CA VAL A 872 -16.40 -6.32 12.90
C VAL A 872 -16.14 -7.02 14.24
N GLU A 873 -17.19 -7.34 15.02
CA GLU A 873 -17.05 -7.86 16.38
C GLU A 873 -16.81 -9.39 16.45
N THR A 874 -17.06 -10.11 15.36
CA THR A 874 -16.94 -11.58 15.35
C THR A 874 -15.68 -12.06 14.62
N ASN A 875 -15.12 -13.20 15.07
CA ASN A 875 -13.97 -13.82 14.40
C ASN A 875 -14.33 -14.42 13.02
N ASN A 876 -15.61 -14.51 12.68
CA ASN A 876 -16.11 -15.07 11.43
C ASN A 876 -16.61 -13.95 10.52
N TYR A 877 -15.87 -13.67 9.46
CA TYR A 877 -16.29 -12.71 8.46
C TYR A 877 -17.58 -13.18 7.76
N HIS A 878 -18.61 -12.35 7.79
CA HIS A 878 -19.84 -12.53 7.04
C HIS A 878 -20.35 -11.17 6.59
N GLU A 879 -20.71 -11.05 5.32
CA GLU A 879 -21.36 -9.87 4.76
C GLU A 879 -22.59 -10.28 3.93
N HIS A 880 -23.51 -9.34 3.76
CA HIS A 880 -24.62 -9.51 2.83
C HIS A 880 -24.17 -9.29 1.38
N HIS A 881 -24.93 -9.80 0.41
CA HIS A 881 -24.58 -9.66 -0.99
C HIS A 881 -24.78 -8.21 -1.46
N SER A 882 -23.72 -7.60 -1.98
CA SER A 882 -23.84 -6.44 -2.88
C SER A 882 -24.17 -6.94 -4.28
N TYR A 883 -25.00 -6.24 -5.05
CA TYR A 883 -25.48 -6.77 -6.33
C TYR A 883 -25.91 -5.73 -7.37
N LEU A 884 -25.98 -6.20 -8.63
CA LEU A 884 -26.57 -5.52 -9.78
C LEU A 884 -27.84 -6.25 -10.23
N ASN A 885 -28.88 -5.50 -10.60
CA ASN A 885 -30.10 -6.05 -11.19
C ASN A 885 -30.87 -5.03 -12.06
N ASN A 886 -31.84 -5.49 -12.86
CA ASN A 886 -32.74 -4.65 -13.67
C ASN A 886 -34.21 -4.65 -13.20
N ASP A 887 -34.48 -5.18 -12.01
CA ASP A 887 -35.79 -5.14 -11.37
C ASP A 887 -36.06 -3.79 -10.70
N LYS A 888 -37.32 -3.55 -10.31
CA LYS A 888 -37.72 -2.35 -9.55
C LYS A 888 -37.06 -2.32 -8.16
N PRO A 889 -36.60 -1.16 -7.66
CA PRO A 889 -35.82 -1.07 -6.41
C PRO A 889 -36.57 -1.59 -5.18
N PHE A 890 -37.87 -1.36 -5.09
CA PHE A 890 -38.73 -1.85 -4.00
C PHE A 890 -38.94 -3.38 -3.97
N LYS A 891 -38.36 -4.13 -4.92
CA LYS A 891 -38.27 -5.60 -4.83
C LYS A 891 -37.04 -6.09 -4.04
N HIS A 892 -36.24 -5.19 -3.46
CA HIS A 892 -35.03 -5.51 -2.70
C HIS A 892 -35.20 -6.73 -1.79
N ASP A 893 -36.14 -6.68 -0.84
CA ASP A 893 -36.36 -7.74 0.16
C ASP A 893 -36.66 -9.10 -0.51
N LEU A 894 -37.39 -9.09 -1.63
CA LEU A 894 -37.72 -10.30 -2.40
C LEU A 894 -36.49 -10.86 -3.14
N LEU A 895 -35.68 -10.00 -3.73
CA LEU A 895 -34.45 -10.38 -4.44
C LEU A 895 -33.41 -10.90 -3.45
N ALA A 896 -33.23 -10.19 -2.35
CA ALA A 896 -32.33 -10.54 -1.25
C ALA A 896 -32.67 -11.90 -0.65
N LYS A 897 -33.94 -12.12 -0.29
CA LYS A 897 -34.41 -13.38 0.30
C LYS A 897 -34.26 -14.59 -0.64
N ASN A 898 -34.48 -14.40 -1.94
CA ASN A 898 -34.44 -15.48 -2.93
C ASN A 898 -33.07 -15.65 -3.60
N HIS A 899 -32.10 -14.78 -3.29
CA HIS A 899 -30.77 -14.72 -3.90
C HIS A 899 -30.84 -14.65 -5.45
N LYS A 900 -31.79 -13.84 -5.96
CA LYS A 900 -32.03 -13.66 -7.39
C LYS A 900 -31.42 -12.33 -7.85
N TYR A 901 -30.14 -12.36 -8.20
CA TYR A 901 -29.42 -11.18 -8.70
C TYR A 901 -28.90 -11.44 -10.12
N ALA A 902 -28.71 -10.39 -10.92
CA ALA A 902 -28.07 -10.52 -12.23
C ALA A 902 -26.56 -10.79 -12.08
N ALA A 903 -25.94 -10.13 -11.09
CA ALA A 903 -24.61 -10.42 -10.57
C ALA A 903 -24.52 -9.93 -9.11
N GLY A 904 -23.73 -10.57 -8.27
CA GLY A 904 -23.51 -10.12 -6.89
C GLY A 904 -22.29 -10.76 -6.25
N SER A 905 -21.88 -10.22 -5.10
CA SER A 905 -20.73 -10.70 -4.32
C SER A 905 -20.99 -10.60 -2.82
N ASP A 906 -20.51 -11.61 -2.10
CA ASP A 906 -20.43 -11.70 -0.63
C ASP A 906 -19.00 -11.51 -0.10
N ASN A 907 -18.12 -10.87 -0.89
CA ASN A 907 -16.76 -10.48 -0.49
C ASN A 907 -16.42 -9.01 -0.83
N PHE A 908 -17.43 -8.21 -1.12
CA PHE A 908 -17.29 -6.85 -1.57
C PHE A 908 -16.67 -5.94 -0.49
N TYR A 909 -16.77 -6.23 0.81
CA TYR A 909 -16.13 -5.42 1.87
C TYR A 909 -14.84 -6.00 2.44
N VAL A 910 -14.36 -7.14 1.92
CA VAL A 910 -13.18 -7.82 2.49
C VAL A 910 -11.98 -6.88 2.43
N GLY A 911 -11.33 -6.67 3.57
CA GLY A 911 -10.19 -5.77 3.72
C GLY A 911 -10.49 -4.27 3.59
N CYS A 912 -11.73 -3.84 3.39
CA CYS A 912 -12.08 -2.43 3.29
C CYS A 912 -12.05 -1.73 4.66
N ASN A 913 -11.81 -0.41 4.66
CA ASN A 913 -11.91 0.46 5.83
C ASN A 913 -13.37 0.82 6.13
N THR A 914 -14.17 -0.13 6.62
CA THR A 914 -15.61 0.08 6.84
C THR A 914 -15.93 1.10 7.95
N GLY A 915 -14.92 1.54 8.70
CA GLY A 915 -15.01 2.63 9.67
C GLY A 915 -14.83 4.04 9.07
N ASP A 916 -14.81 4.16 7.75
CA ASP A 916 -14.62 5.39 6.98
C ASP A 916 -15.57 5.42 5.76
N PHE A 917 -15.60 6.54 5.04
CA PHE A 917 -16.20 6.64 3.72
C PHE A 917 -15.48 5.69 2.75
N LEU A 918 -16.28 4.86 2.10
CA LEU A 918 -15.83 3.98 1.03
C LEU A 918 -16.22 4.61 -0.30
N THR A 919 -15.26 4.78 -1.19
CA THR A 919 -15.47 5.28 -2.54
C THR A 919 -15.85 4.13 -3.46
N PHE A 920 -16.97 4.27 -4.15
CA PHE A 920 -17.48 3.28 -5.11
C PHE A 920 -17.50 3.86 -6.52
N CYS A 921 -17.47 2.98 -7.51
CA CYS A 921 -17.58 3.32 -8.92
C CYS A 921 -18.57 2.37 -9.61
N LEU A 922 -19.57 2.93 -10.29
CA LEU A 922 -20.46 2.22 -11.19
C LEU A 922 -20.15 2.65 -12.63
N GLN A 923 -19.62 1.73 -13.44
CA GLN A 923 -19.29 1.97 -14.84
C GLN A 923 -20.33 1.33 -15.77
N LEU A 924 -20.81 2.09 -16.75
CA LEU A 924 -21.79 1.70 -17.76
C LEU A 924 -21.15 1.85 -19.15
N HIS A 925 -21.04 0.75 -19.88
CA HIS A 925 -20.63 0.78 -21.28
C HIS A 925 -21.88 0.66 -22.16
N LEU A 926 -22.34 1.81 -22.69
CA LEU A 926 -23.64 1.89 -23.37
C LEU A 926 -23.70 1.02 -24.64
N SER A 927 -22.59 0.93 -25.37
CA SER A 927 -22.47 0.16 -26.62
C SER A 927 -22.59 -1.36 -26.40
N THR A 928 -22.06 -1.87 -25.29
CA THR A 928 -22.00 -3.31 -24.99
C THR A 928 -23.06 -3.78 -24.00
N GLY A 929 -23.73 -2.86 -23.30
CA GLY A 929 -24.64 -3.19 -22.21
C GLY A 929 -23.95 -3.65 -20.92
N LYS A 930 -22.61 -3.53 -20.85
CA LYS A 930 -21.82 -3.98 -19.69
C LYS A 930 -21.88 -2.97 -18.56
N VAL A 931 -22.19 -3.46 -17.36
CA VAL A 931 -22.20 -2.72 -16.09
C VAL A 931 -21.15 -3.32 -15.15
N THR A 932 -20.34 -2.47 -14.52
CA THR A 932 -19.34 -2.89 -13.53
C THR A 932 -19.46 -2.05 -12.26
N LEU A 933 -19.69 -2.70 -11.13
CA LEU A 933 -19.61 -2.11 -9.80
C LEU A 933 -18.29 -2.52 -9.15
N SER A 934 -17.52 -1.56 -8.65
CA SER A 934 -16.26 -1.81 -7.95
C SER A 934 -16.00 -0.76 -6.87
N HIS A 935 -15.03 -1.05 -5.99
CA HIS A 935 -14.40 -0.01 -5.19
C HIS A 935 -13.57 0.94 -6.06
N ALA A 936 -13.44 2.15 -5.56
CA ALA A 936 -12.47 3.17 -5.97
C ALA A 936 -11.78 3.71 -4.70
N GLY A 937 -10.83 4.62 -4.87
CA GLY A 937 -10.05 5.20 -3.78
C GLY A 937 -9.15 4.17 -3.08
N ALA A 938 -8.92 4.36 -1.78
CA ALA A 938 -7.88 3.61 -1.07
C ALA A 938 -8.22 2.12 -0.89
N ASN A 939 -9.51 1.79 -0.90
CA ASN A 939 -9.96 0.41 -0.75
C ASN A 939 -9.70 -0.42 -2.01
N SER A 940 -9.71 0.19 -3.21
CA SER A 940 -9.42 -0.54 -4.45
C SER A 940 -7.97 -1.03 -4.56
N ILE A 941 -7.07 -0.58 -3.67
CA ILE A 941 -5.70 -1.08 -3.54
C ILE A 941 -5.67 -2.50 -2.93
N TYR A 942 -6.62 -2.82 -2.06
CA TYR A 942 -6.62 -4.05 -1.26
C TYR A 942 -7.78 -4.98 -1.58
N ASN A 943 -8.91 -4.43 -2.03
CA ASN A 943 -10.05 -5.18 -2.50
C ASN A 943 -10.21 -4.94 -4.01
N HIS A 944 -10.03 -6.02 -4.78
CA HIS A 944 -10.13 -5.99 -6.24
C HIS A 944 -11.42 -6.64 -6.75
N ASP A 945 -12.37 -6.92 -5.85
CA ASP A 945 -13.63 -7.55 -6.21
C ASP A 945 -14.48 -6.62 -7.10
N LYS A 946 -15.14 -7.22 -8.08
CA LYS A 946 -15.95 -6.51 -9.08
C LYS A 946 -17.20 -7.30 -9.38
N ILE A 947 -18.33 -6.61 -9.31
CA ILE A 947 -19.62 -7.17 -9.71
C ILE A 947 -19.90 -6.71 -11.14
N ILE A 948 -19.86 -7.64 -12.09
CA ILE A 948 -19.94 -7.36 -13.53
C ILE A 948 -21.13 -8.10 -14.12
N HIS A 949 -21.95 -7.41 -14.90
CA HIS A 949 -23.03 -8.03 -15.68
C HIS A 949 -23.18 -7.33 -17.03
N THR A 950 -23.60 -8.06 -18.06
CA THR A 950 -23.90 -7.50 -19.39
C THR A 950 -25.38 -7.68 -19.68
N PHE A 951 -26.13 -6.57 -19.68
CA PHE A 951 -27.56 -6.58 -19.98
C PHE A 951 -27.79 -6.54 -21.49
N ASN A 952 -28.73 -7.35 -21.98
CA ASN A 952 -29.21 -7.20 -23.34
C ASN A 952 -30.08 -5.95 -23.46
N LYS A 953 -29.97 -5.22 -24.57
CA LYS A 953 -30.75 -4.00 -24.81
C LYS A 953 -32.28 -4.21 -24.71
N SER A 954 -32.76 -5.42 -25.02
CA SER A 954 -34.18 -5.79 -24.87
C SER A 954 -34.61 -5.99 -23.41
N GLN A 955 -33.67 -6.27 -22.50
CA GLN A 955 -33.92 -6.45 -21.07
C GLN A 955 -33.77 -5.14 -20.30
N LEU A 956 -32.75 -4.36 -20.65
CA LEU A 956 -32.45 -3.07 -20.06
C LEU A 956 -31.62 -2.26 -21.07
N ASP A 957 -32.21 -1.21 -21.63
CA ASP A 957 -31.48 -0.28 -22.48
C ASP A 957 -30.78 0.77 -21.61
N LEU A 958 -29.45 0.62 -21.43
CA LEU A 958 -28.66 1.57 -20.64
C LEU A 958 -28.69 2.99 -21.22
N SER A 959 -28.91 3.15 -22.53
CA SER A 959 -28.98 4.47 -23.18
C SER A 959 -30.28 5.22 -22.93
N ALA A 960 -31.29 4.55 -22.38
CA ALA A 960 -32.58 5.15 -22.03
C ALA A 960 -32.67 5.60 -20.56
N LEU A 961 -31.62 5.35 -19.76
CA LEU A 961 -31.58 5.72 -18.35
C LEU A 961 -31.16 7.18 -18.20
N GLU A 962 -31.87 7.94 -17.37
CA GLU A 962 -31.75 9.39 -17.31
C GLU A 962 -31.53 9.91 -15.88
N TYR A 963 -32.34 9.45 -14.93
CA TYR A 963 -32.35 9.93 -13.55
C TYR A 963 -31.50 9.05 -12.64
N VAL A 964 -30.68 9.69 -11.80
CA VAL A 964 -29.93 9.03 -10.73
C VAL A 964 -30.65 9.21 -9.41
N HIS A 965 -31.00 8.09 -8.77
CA HIS A 965 -31.65 8.05 -7.47
C HIS A 965 -30.75 7.38 -6.44
N VAL A 966 -30.78 7.89 -5.21
CA VAL A 966 -30.17 7.24 -4.05
C VAL A 966 -31.23 6.92 -2.99
N SER A 967 -31.08 5.81 -2.28
CA SER A 967 -32.01 5.36 -1.23
C SER A 967 -31.29 4.46 -0.22
N ALA A 968 -31.86 4.30 0.97
CA ALA A 968 -31.22 3.58 2.08
C ALA A 968 -32.17 2.57 2.74
N GLY A 969 -31.61 1.49 3.27
CA GLY A 969 -32.34 0.39 3.88
C GLY A 969 -32.68 0.63 5.36
N ALA A 970 -32.25 -0.28 6.22
CA ALA A 970 -32.48 -0.29 7.66
C ALA A 970 -31.63 0.76 8.42
N HIS A 971 -30.62 1.34 7.77
CA HIS A 971 -29.70 2.29 8.40
C HIS A 971 -29.74 3.67 7.77
N THR A 972 -29.35 4.68 8.56
CA THR A 972 -29.06 6.02 8.04
C THR A 972 -27.69 5.99 7.34
N VAL A 973 -27.64 6.48 6.11
CA VAL A 973 -26.46 6.39 5.24
C VAL A 973 -26.00 7.80 4.83
N PRO A 974 -24.85 8.27 5.34
CA PRO A 974 -24.16 9.44 4.80
C PRO A 974 -23.58 9.11 3.43
N ILE A 975 -23.93 9.91 2.43
CA ILE A 975 -23.40 9.87 1.06
C ILE A 975 -22.72 11.20 0.74
N ARG A 976 -21.56 11.14 0.11
CA ARG A 976 -20.78 12.32 -0.33
C ARG A 976 -20.35 12.15 -1.78
N ASN A 977 -20.12 13.27 -2.44
CA ASN A 977 -19.50 13.34 -3.77
C ASN A 977 -20.12 12.38 -4.79
N VAL A 978 -21.46 12.34 -4.88
CA VAL A 978 -22.10 11.63 -6.00
C VAL A 978 -21.87 12.45 -7.27
N MET A 979 -21.11 11.89 -8.21
CA MET A 979 -20.65 12.53 -9.44
C MET A 979 -20.91 11.64 -10.65
N ILE A 980 -21.26 12.26 -11.77
CA ILE A 980 -21.43 11.58 -13.06
C ILE A 980 -20.29 12.05 -13.98
N CYS A 981 -19.49 11.11 -14.46
CA CYS A 981 -18.33 11.39 -15.31
C CYS A 981 -18.40 10.55 -16.59
N PHE A 982 -17.85 11.08 -17.68
CA PHE A 982 -17.73 10.35 -18.96
C PHE A 982 -16.30 9.90 -19.25
N GLU A 983 -15.39 10.23 -18.33
CA GLU A 983 -14.01 9.76 -18.30
C GLU A 983 -13.69 9.17 -16.93
N LYS A 984 -12.76 8.21 -16.93
CA LYS A 984 -12.29 7.57 -15.70
C LYS A 984 -11.46 8.56 -14.88
N GLN A 985 -11.84 8.77 -13.63
CA GLN A 985 -11.13 9.68 -12.71
C GLN A 985 -9.88 8.99 -12.17
N ASN A 986 -8.73 9.14 -12.85
CA ASN A 986 -7.51 8.39 -12.54
C ASN A 986 -7.03 8.55 -11.09
N GLU A 987 -7.25 9.72 -10.48
CA GLU A 987 -6.91 9.99 -9.07
C GLU A 987 -7.69 9.15 -8.07
N LEU A 988 -8.90 8.69 -8.45
CA LEU A 988 -9.73 7.77 -7.66
C LEU A 988 -9.40 6.31 -7.95
N HIS A 989 -8.46 6.00 -8.84
CA HIS A 989 -8.04 4.63 -9.14
C HIS A 989 -6.52 4.46 -9.04
N PRO A 990 -5.86 4.91 -7.96
CA PRO A 990 -4.45 4.62 -7.81
C PRO A 990 -4.27 3.11 -7.62
N THR A 991 -3.36 2.55 -8.41
CA THR A 991 -3.02 1.14 -8.33
C THR A 991 -1.82 0.95 -7.40
N TYR A 992 -1.54 -0.29 -7.05
CA TYR A 992 -0.25 -0.67 -6.50
C TYR A 992 0.83 -0.60 -7.60
N ASP A 993 2.08 -0.45 -7.20
CA ASP A 993 3.21 -0.39 -8.11
C ASP A 993 3.53 -1.81 -8.62
N MET A 994 3.10 -2.08 -9.85
CA MET A 994 3.30 -3.36 -10.54
C MET A 994 4.78 -3.65 -10.84
N GLU A 995 5.61 -2.62 -10.95
CA GLU A 995 7.04 -2.72 -11.27
C GLU A 995 7.89 -2.97 -10.02
N PHE A 996 7.28 -2.86 -8.83
CA PHE A 996 7.94 -3.17 -7.56
C PHE A 996 8.22 -4.68 -7.44
N SER A 997 9.41 -5.10 -7.88
CA SER A 997 9.93 -6.43 -7.60
C SER A 997 10.67 -6.42 -6.26
N SER A 998 10.19 -7.18 -5.27
CA SER A 998 10.97 -7.42 -4.04
C SER A 998 12.13 -8.39 -4.26
N SER A 999 12.46 -8.75 -5.51
CA SER A 999 13.67 -9.51 -5.84
C SER A 999 14.91 -8.62 -5.71
N SER A 1000 15.19 -8.23 -4.46
CA SER A 1000 16.55 -8.22 -3.96
C SER A 1000 16.85 -9.66 -3.54
N GLU A 1001 17.35 -10.49 -4.47
CA GLU A 1001 18.22 -11.56 -4.04
C GLU A 1001 19.48 -10.90 -3.47
N LEU A 1002 19.51 -10.78 -2.13
CA LEU A 1002 20.68 -10.48 -1.31
C LEU A 1002 21.48 -9.24 -1.75
N VAL A 1003 20.89 -8.06 -1.60
CA VAL A 1003 21.67 -6.85 -1.28
C VAL A 1003 21.66 -6.71 0.23
N ASP A 1004 22.60 -7.41 0.89
CA ASP A 1004 22.90 -7.13 2.29
C ASP A 1004 23.78 -5.87 2.38
N GLY A 1005 23.36 -4.98 3.27
CA GLY A 1005 23.56 -3.54 3.14
C GLY A 1005 25.01 -3.05 3.21
N SER A 1006 25.28 -2.01 2.43
CA SER A 1006 25.77 -0.72 2.96
C SER A 1006 25.65 0.34 1.87
N LEU A 1007 24.94 1.42 2.18
CA LEU A 1007 24.87 2.65 1.39
C LEU A 1007 26.27 3.13 0.97
N SER A 1008 26.50 3.25 -0.33
CA SER A 1008 27.01 4.48 -0.96
C SER A 1008 27.36 4.26 -2.44
N SER A 1009 26.98 5.25 -3.26
CA SER A 1009 27.54 5.58 -4.57
C SER A 1009 27.16 4.73 -5.80
N ILE A 1010 26.50 5.42 -6.73
CA ILE A 1010 26.38 5.09 -8.15
C ILE A 1010 27.78 4.89 -8.74
N SER A 1011 28.06 3.68 -9.24
CA SER A 1011 29.16 3.45 -10.18
C SER A 1011 28.89 2.27 -11.13
N SER A 1012 28.46 2.62 -12.35
CA SER A 1012 28.84 1.99 -13.62
C SER A 1012 29.02 0.47 -13.63
N LEU A 1013 27.92 -0.26 -13.84
CA LEU A 1013 28.01 -1.60 -14.42
C LEU A 1013 28.39 -1.45 -15.91
N SER A 1014 29.61 -1.86 -16.23
CA SER A 1014 30.09 -1.99 -17.60
C SER A 1014 29.24 -3.02 -18.36
N SER A 1015 28.81 -2.71 -19.58
CA SER A 1015 28.06 -3.64 -20.46
C SER A 1015 28.94 -4.75 -21.06
N LEU A 1016 30.22 -4.82 -20.67
CA LEU A 1016 31.21 -5.75 -21.24
C LEU A 1016 31.32 -7.06 -20.44
N ILE A 1017 31.56 -8.15 -21.15
CA ILE A 1017 31.61 -9.52 -20.60
C ILE A 1017 32.80 -9.65 -19.63
N PRO A 1018 32.67 -10.21 -18.43
CA PRO A 1018 33.82 -10.38 -17.53
C PRO A 1018 34.93 -11.22 -18.17
N CYS A 1019 36.18 -10.74 -18.10
CA CYS A 1019 37.34 -11.47 -18.60
C CYS A 1019 37.59 -12.72 -17.75
N GLY A 1020 37.72 -13.89 -18.40
CA GLY A 1020 37.98 -15.15 -17.72
C GLY A 1020 39.29 -15.19 -16.91
N ASP A 1021 40.28 -14.37 -17.29
CA ASP A 1021 41.57 -14.27 -16.57
C ASP A 1021 41.54 -13.23 -15.42
N ASN A 1022 40.45 -12.47 -15.29
CA ASN A 1022 40.18 -11.55 -14.17
C ASN A 1022 41.37 -10.59 -13.89
N VAL A 1023 41.72 -10.31 -12.63
CA VAL A 1023 42.85 -9.44 -12.22
C VAL A 1023 44.22 -9.93 -12.71
N ASN A 1024 44.31 -11.19 -13.15
CA ASN A 1024 45.53 -11.81 -13.68
C ASN A 1024 45.67 -11.66 -15.20
N CYS A 1025 44.71 -11.01 -15.88
CA CYS A 1025 44.77 -10.83 -17.33
C CYS A 1025 45.97 -9.98 -17.75
N LEU A 1026 46.87 -10.60 -18.53
CA LEU A 1026 48.04 -9.93 -19.10
C LEU A 1026 47.68 -8.89 -20.17
N LEU A 1027 46.52 -9.03 -20.80
CA LEU A 1027 46.08 -8.18 -21.91
C LEU A 1027 45.45 -6.87 -21.43
N GLN A 1028 45.02 -6.78 -20.16
CA GLN A 1028 44.35 -5.61 -19.59
C GLN A 1028 45.13 -4.30 -19.78
N LEU A 1029 46.48 -4.35 -19.73
CA LEU A 1029 47.36 -3.17 -19.79
C LEU A 1029 48.30 -3.17 -21.00
N SER A 1030 48.08 -4.07 -21.96
CA SER A 1030 48.86 -4.09 -23.20
C SER A 1030 48.43 -2.96 -24.13
N LEU A 1031 49.37 -2.13 -24.58
CA LEU A 1031 49.11 -1.01 -25.50
C LEU A 1031 48.63 -1.48 -26.88
N SER A 1032 48.88 -2.74 -27.25
CA SER A 1032 48.63 -3.26 -28.60
C SER A 1032 47.23 -3.84 -28.83
N GLU A 1033 46.38 -3.98 -27.79
CA GLU A 1033 45.11 -4.71 -27.93
C GLU A 1033 43.92 -4.00 -27.29
N LYS A 1034 43.55 -2.83 -27.85
CA LYS A 1034 42.29 -2.14 -27.55
C LYS A 1034 41.04 -3.00 -27.79
N GLU A 1035 41.16 -4.07 -28.58
CA GLU A 1035 40.05 -4.95 -28.94
C GLU A 1035 39.64 -5.92 -27.82
N HIS A 1036 40.58 -6.31 -26.93
CA HIS A 1036 40.26 -7.13 -25.76
C HIS A 1036 39.47 -6.32 -24.73
N ASN A 1037 39.96 -5.13 -24.40
CA ASN A 1037 39.33 -4.25 -23.43
C ASN A 1037 38.00 -3.63 -23.92
N SER A 1038 37.72 -3.63 -25.22
CA SER A 1038 36.40 -3.21 -25.74
C SER A 1038 35.35 -4.31 -25.67
N LYS A 1039 35.74 -5.57 -25.44
CA LYS A 1039 34.82 -6.73 -25.33
C LYS A 1039 34.71 -7.25 -23.90
N PHE A 1040 35.78 -7.15 -23.13
CA PHE A 1040 35.87 -7.73 -21.79
C PHE A 1040 36.11 -6.71 -20.68
N SER A 1041 35.41 -6.88 -19.56
CA SER A 1041 35.59 -6.11 -18.33
C SER A 1041 36.52 -6.83 -17.34
N HIS A 1042 37.27 -6.06 -16.55
CA HIS A 1042 38.22 -6.58 -15.54
C HIS A 1042 38.03 -5.86 -14.20
N PRO A 1043 38.21 -6.50 -13.05
CA PRO A 1043 38.15 -5.77 -11.79
C PRO A 1043 39.24 -4.70 -11.69
N CYS A 1044 38.83 -3.54 -11.18
CA CYS A 1044 39.73 -2.45 -10.90
C CYS A 1044 40.66 -2.85 -9.75
N ARG A 1045 41.97 -2.65 -9.93
CA ARG A 1045 43.00 -3.04 -8.96
C ARG A 1045 42.95 -2.24 -7.67
N PHE A 1046 42.34 -1.05 -7.71
CA PHE A 1046 42.10 -0.21 -6.55
C PHE A 1046 40.65 -0.31 -6.06
N SER A 1047 39.82 -1.14 -6.73
CA SER A 1047 38.43 -1.39 -6.36
C SER A 1047 37.68 -0.07 -6.07
N GLU A 1048 37.04 0.09 -4.91
CA GLU A 1048 36.33 1.31 -4.54
C GLU A 1048 37.22 2.54 -4.31
N LEU A 1049 38.54 2.37 -4.18
CA LEU A 1049 39.51 3.45 -3.99
C LEU A 1049 40.02 4.05 -5.31
N CYS A 1050 39.60 3.51 -6.46
CA CYS A 1050 40.03 4.03 -7.75
C CYS A 1050 39.41 5.39 -8.07
N ARG A 1051 40.25 6.34 -8.47
CA ARG A 1051 39.80 7.68 -8.92
C ARG A 1051 39.53 7.75 -10.43
N ASN A 1052 40.01 6.78 -11.21
CA ASN A 1052 39.85 6.74 -12.67
C ASN A 1052 38.87 5.63 -13.08
N ARG A 1053 37.72 6.02 -13.65
CA ARG A 1053 36.66 5.10 -14.09
C ARG A 1053 36.78 4.81 -15.59
N GLU A 1054 37.57 3.80 -15.96
CA GLU A 1054 37.62 3.31 -17.35
C GLU A 1054 36.46 2.32 -17.61
N PRO A 1055 35.83 2.33 -18.81
CA PRO A 1055 34.64 1.51 -19.10
C PRO A 1055 34.88 0.00 -19.04
N ASN A 1056 36.11 -0.45 -19.23
CA ASN A 1056 36.54 -1.84 -19.20
C ASN A 1056 36.99 -2.30 -17.79
N LEU A 1057 36.85 -1.44 -16.77
CA LEU A 1057 37.14 -1.76 -15.38
C LEU A 1057 35.86 -1.79 -14.55
N THR A 1058 35.69 -2.83 -13.74
CA THR A 1058 34.60 -2.93 -12.75
C THR A 1058 35.11 -2.51 -11.38
N HIS A 1059 34.44 -1.55 -10.73
CA HIS A 1059 34.84 -1.02 -9.42
C HIS A 1059 34.04 -1.68 -8.29
N GLU A 1060 33.87 -2.99 -8.37
CA GLU A 1060 33.17 -3.75 -7.33
C GLU A 1060 33.94 -3.70 -6.01
N PRO A 1061 33.32 -3.34 -4.87
CA PRO A 1061 33.99 -3.18 -3.59
C PRO A 1061 34.68 -4.47 -3.12
N HIS A 1062 35.98 -4.41 -2.87
CA HIS A 1062 36.75 -5.56 -2.40
C HIS A 1062 36.80 -5.55 -0.87
N ARG A 1063 35.77 -6.16 -0.25
CA ARG A 1063 35.55 -6.14 1.21
C ARG A 1063 36.54 -7.05 1.96
N VAL A 1064 37.78 -6.61 2.08
CA VAL A 1064 38.83 -7.25 2.89
C VAL A 1064 39.27 -6.35 4.05
N PRO A 1065 39.61 -6.91 5.23
CA PRO A 1065 40.05 -6.12 6.37
C PRO A 1065 41.37 -5.39 6.08
N THR A 1066 41.57 -4.22 6.70
CA THR A 1066 42.86 -3.51 6.63
C THR A 1066 43.93 -4.33 7.36
N CYS A 1067 45.12 -4.45 6.77
CA CYS A 1067 46.25 -5.10 7.42
C CYS A 1067 46.61 -4.37 8.72
N GLN A 1068 46.76 -5.11 9.83
CA GLN A 1068 47.11 -4.52 11.14
C GLN A 1068 48.46 -3.78 11.15
N TYR A 1069 49.35 -4.09 10.21
CA TYR A 1069 50.66 -3.45 10.06
C TYR A 1069 50.69 -2.36 8.97
N ASP A 1070 49.65 -2.27 8.13
CA ASP A 1070 49.47 -1.29 7.05
C ASP A 1070 50.78 -0.94 6.29
N GLU A 1071 51.24 0.30 6.33
CA GLU A 1071 52.46 0.76 5.64
C GLU A 1071 53.75 0.06 6.10
N LYS A 1072 53.78 -0.57 7.30
CA LYS A 1072 54.91 -1.33 7.84
C LYS A 1072 54.81 -2.84 7.58
N CYS A 1073 53.90 -3.25 6.71
CA CYS A 1073 53.69 -4.66 6.40
C CYS A 1073 54.86 -5.23 5.56
N ASN A 1074 55.54 -6.24 6.09
CA ASN A 1074 56.62 -6.93 5.36
C ASN A 1074 56.10 -7.83 4.20
N ASN A 1075 54.78 -7.99 4.08
CA ASN A 1075 54.14 -8.85 3.09
C ASN A 1075 53.50 -8.05 1.93
N LEU A 1076 53.90 -6.78 1.72
CA LEU A 1076 53.37 -5.95 0.62
C LEU A 1076 53.63 -6.54 -0.77
N ALA A 1077 54.64 -7.39 -0.91
CA ALA A 1077 55.01 -8.09 -2.13
C ALA A 1077 54.32 -9.46 -2.32
N ASP A 1078 53.49 -9.91 -1.37
CA ASP A 1078 52.75 -11.16 -1.49
C ASP A 1078 51.38 -10.92 -2.16
N PRO A 1079 51.13 -11.46 -3.37
CA PRO A 1079 49.87 -11.28 -4.08
C PRO A 1079 48.64 -11.78 -3.30
N PHE A 1080 48.76 -12.86 -2.52
CA PHE A 1080 47.65 -13.42 -1.75
C PHE A 1080 47.36 -12.60 -0.50
N HIS A 1081 48.40 -12.08 0.14
CA HIS A 1081 48.25 -11.14 1.25
C HIS A 1081 47.56 -9.85 0.78
N ARG A 1082 47.95 -9.32 -0.37
CA ARG A 1082 47.34 -8.12 -0.98
C ARG A 1082 45.87 -8.32 -1.33
N ALA A 1083 45.49 -9.53 -1.79
CA ALA A 1083 44.09 -9.84 -2.02
C ALA A 1083 43.29 -10.21 -0.76
N LYS A 1084 43.93 -10.47 0.39
CA LYS A 1084 43.24 -10.76 1.66
C LYS A 1084 43.20 -9.57 2.61
N TYR A 1085 44.09 -8.60 2.44
CA TYR A 1085 44.22 -7.45 3.32
C TYR A 1085 44.52 -6.17 2.56
N ARG A 1086 43.78 -5.12 2.91
CA ARG A 1086 43.97 -3.79 2.33
C ARG A 1086 45.12 -3.04 3.00
N HIS A 1087 45.88 -2.30 2.19
CA HIS A 1087 46.96 -1.43 2.66
C HIS A 1087 46.76 -0.03 2.08
N LYS A 1088 46.89 1.01 2.90
CA LYS A 1088 46.67 2.40 2.50
C LYS A 1088 47.70 2.81 1.44
N GLY A 1089 47.23 3.38 0.34
CA GLY A 1089 48.09 3.88 -0.76
C GLY A 1089 48.58 2.82 -1.77
N TYR A 1090 48.26 1.54 -1.57
CA TYR A 1090 48.64 0.44 -2.47
C TYR A 1090 47.42 -0.20 -3.14
N PRO A 1091 47.52 -0.74 -4.37
CA PRO A 1091 46.40 -1.45 -5.00
C PRO A 1091 46.05 -2.74 -4.23
N ASP A 1092 44.79 -3.12 -4.24
CA ASP A 1092 44.35 -4.39 -3.65
C ASP A 1092 44.89 -5.60 -4.43
N TYR A 1093 45.22 -5.43 -5.72
CA TYR A 1093 45.79 -6.50 -6.57
C TYR A 1093 47.07 -6.08 -7.30
N LEU A 1094 48.10 -6.94 -7.26
CA LEU A 1094 49.36 -6.76 -7.97
C LEU A 1094 49.21 -6.93 -9.49
N LEU A 1095 50.04 -6.20 -10.26
CA LEU A 1095 50.08 -6.20 -11.72
C LEU A 1095 50.70 -7.48 -12.27
N PRO A 1096 50.02 -8.27 -13.12
CA PRO A 1096 50.66 -9.43 -13.72
C PRO A 1096 51.84 -8.96 -14.56
N CYS A 1097 53.05 -9.37 -14.17
CA CYS A 1097 54.29 -9.06 -14.85
C CYS A 1097 54.23 -9.68 -16.25
N ARG A 1098 54.53 -8.91 -17.29
CA ARG A 1098 54.54 -9.41 -18.68
C ARG A 1098 55.46 -10.62 -18.88
N HIS A 1099 56.49 -10.75 -18.04
CA HIS A 1099 57.46 -11.84 -18.09
C HIS A 1099 57.10 -13.00 -17.15
N GLN A 1100 56.07 -12.83 -16.31
CA GLN A 1100 55.56 -13.82 -15.36
C GLN A 1100 56.71 -14.53 -14.61
N GLN A 1101 56.69 -15.86 -14.53
CA GLN A 1101 57.72 -16.67 -13.86
C GLN A 1101 59.13 -16.54 -14.47
N LYS A 1102 59.29 -15.89 -15.62
CA LYS A 1102 60.58 -15.65 -16.30
C LYS A 1102 61.14 -14.24 -16.02
N CYS A 1103 60.57 -13.49 -15.08
CA CYS A 1103 61.07 -12.16 -14.72
C CYS A 1103 62.37 -12.27 -13.89
N GLU A 1104 63.42 -11.60 -14.35
CA GLU A 1104 64.72 -11.57 -13.66
C GLU A 1104 64.84 -10.42 -12.63
N ASP A 1105 63.88 -9.49 -12.61
CA ASP A 1105 63.86 -8.35 -11.68
C ASP A 1105 63.29 -8.77 -10.32
N THR A 1106 64.21 -8.96 -9.37
CA THR A 1106 63.91 -9.38 -8.00
C THR A 1106 63.85 -8.22 -7.01
N SER A 1107 63.92 -6.97 -7.49
CA SER A 1107 63.90 -5.79 -6.62
C SER A 1107 62.59 -5.69 -5.84
N GLU A 1108 62.67 -5.23 -4.60
CA GLU A 1108 61.49 -5.10 -3.73
C GLU A 1108 60.44 -4.18 -4.34
N HIS A 1109 60.88 -3.06 -4.92
CA HIS A 1109 60.00 -2.11 -5.62
C HIS A 1109 59.24 -2.77 -6.80
N HIS A 1110 59.85 -3.72 -7.51
CA HIS A 1110 59.17 -4.49 -8.55
C HIS A 1110 58.13 -5.43 -7.94
N ARG A 1111 58.51 -6.17 -6.90
CA ARG A 1111 57.65 -7.21 -6.28
C ARG A 1111 56.45 -6.66 -5.51
N ILE A 1112 56.52 -5.43 -4.98
CA ILE A 1112 55.35 -4.77 -4.37
C ILE A 1112 54.32 -4.25 -5.39
N LYS A 1113 54.69 -4.23 -6.69
CA LYS A 1113 53.87 -3.72 -7.78
C LYS A 1113 53.38 -4.82 -8.71
N TYR A 1114 54.18 -5.86 -8.96
CA TYR A 1114 53.90 -6.89 -9.93
C TYR A 1114 53.83 -8.31 -9.33
N SER A 1115 52.92 -9.13 -9.85
CA SER A 1115 52.83 -10.58 -9.63
C SER A 1115 53.50 -11.34 -10.79
N HIS A 1116 54.08 -12.49 -10.51
CA HIS A 1116 54.85 -13.32 -11.46
C HIS A 1116 54.16 -14.66 -11.74
N GLY A 1117 52.83 -14.67 -11.73
CA GLY A 1117 52.00 -15.78 -12.19
C GLY A 1117 51.19 -16.43 -11.08
N GLU A 1118 51.18 -15.84 -9.90
CA GLU A 1118 50.36 -16.26 -8.77
C GLU A 1118 48.88 -15.99 -9.07
N ARG A 1119 48.06 -17.05 -9.11
CA ARG A 1119 46.63 -16.95 -9.40
C ARG A 1119 45.84 -16.67 -8.13
N VAL A 1120 45.59 -15.39 -7.89
CA VAL A 1120 45.00 -14.93 -6.61
C VAL A 1120 43.50 -15.19 -6.48
N PHE A 1121 42.80 -15.38 -7.60
CA PHE A 1121 41.42 -15.88 -7.63
C PHE A 1121 41.40 -17.32 -8.11
N LEU A 1122 40.99 -18.24 -7.24
CA LEU A 1122 40.69 -19.62 -7.58
C LEU A 1122 39.24 -19.91 -7.18
N THR A 1123 38.51 -20.60 -8.06
CA THR A 1123 37.16 -21.12 -7.78
C THR A 1123 37.17 -22.01 -6.54
N LYS A 1124 36.03 -22.13 -5.83
CA LYS A 1124 35.88 -22.88 -4.56
C LYS A 1124 36.47 -24.30 -4.57
N GLU A 1125 36.60 -24.92 -5.74
CA GLU A 1125 37.17 -26.26 -5.93
C GLU A 1125 38.71 -26.29 -5.90
N ALA A 1126 39.40 -25.16 -6.12
CA ALA A 1126 40.85 -25.05 -6.06
C ALA A 1126 41.37 -24.44 -4.73
N SER A 1127 40.53 -23.75 -3.95
CA SER A 1127 40.87 -23.35 -2.56
C SER A 1127 40.99 -24.55 -1.61
N ALA A 1128 40.20 -25.62 -1.81
CA ALA A 1128 40.31 -26.86 -1.03
C ALA A 1128 41.63 -27.63 -1.27
N LEU A 1129 42.28 -27.42 -2.42
CA LEU A 1129 43.59 -27.99 -2.78
C LEU A 1129 44.78 -27.14 -2.29
N HIS A 1130 44.54 -25.88 -1.93
CA HIS A 1130 45.56 -25.00 -1.35
C HIS A 1130 45.57 -25.04 0.19
N GLU A 1131 44.40 -25.18 0.84
CA GLU A 1131 44.29 -25.38 2.30
C GLU A 1131 44.76 -26.77 2.75
N SER A 1132 44.79 -27.76 1.86
CA SER A 1132 45.44 -29.06 2.11
C SER A 1132 46.97 -29.05 1.90
N ARG A 1133 47.55 -27.92 1.46
CA ARG A 1133 49.00 -27.73 1.27
C ARG A 1133 49.67 -26.80 2.30
N VAL A 1134 48.90 -26.23 3.22
CA VAL A 1134 49.41 -25.37 4.32
C VAL A 1134 49.38 -26.10 5.69
N ASN A 1135 48.86 -27.33 5.75
CA ASN A 1135 48.78 -28.13 6.97
C ASN A 1135 49.64 -29.42 6.95
N SER A 1136 50.78 -29.43 6.23
CA SER A 1136 51.73 -30.56 6.26
C SER A 1136 53.22 -30.19 6.41
N ASP A 1137 53.56 -28.98 6.84
CA ASP A 1137 54.95 -28.62 7.20
C ASP A 1137 55.15 -28.57 8.72
N ASN A 1138 54.76 -29.65 9.41
CA ASN A 1138 55.06 -29.86 10.83
C ASN A 1138 55.33 -31.36 11.11
N GLU A 1139 56.33 -31.92 10.42
CA GLU A 1139 56.99 -33.15 10.85
C GLU A 1139 58.45 -32.85 11.21
N ASP A 1140 58.87 -33.25 12.42
CA ASP A 1140 60.24 -33.13 12.90
C ASP A 1140 61.24 -33.89 11.98
N PRO A 1141 62.46 -33.36 11.74
CA PRO A 1141 63.46 -34.05 10.94
C PRO A 1141 63.91 -35.39 11.56
N ILE A 1142 63.88 -36.45 10.76
CA ILE A 1142 64.21 -37.84 11.14
C ILE A 1142 65.68 -37.94 11.61
N PRO A 1143 66.05 -38.65 12.69
CA PRO A 1143 67.46 -38.80 13.08
C PRO A 1143 68.32 -39.42 11.98
N CYS A 1144 69.46 -38.81 11.69
CA CYS A 1144 70.43 -39.38 10.74
C CYS A 1144 71.01 -40.68 11.32
N LYS A 1145 70.87 -41.80 10.60
CA LYS A 1145 71.36 -43.12 11.04
C LYS A 1145 72.88 -43.19 11.27
N TRP A 1146 73.65 -42.22 10.79
CA TRP A 1146 75.11 -42.14 10.96
C TRP A 1146 75.56 -41.19 12.09
N GLY A 1147 74.63 -40.51 12.76
CA GLY A 1147 74.92 -39.61 13.89
C GLY A 1147 76.04 -38.60 13.60
N THR A 1148 76.89 -38.31 14.58
CA THR A 1148 78.01 -37.35 14.47
C THR A 1148 79.10 -37.72 13.45
N LYS A 1149 78.99 -38.85 12.76
CA LYS A 1149 79.94 -39.32 11.75
C LYS A 1149 79.44 -39.12 10.31
N CYS A 1150 78.33 -38.41 10.11
CA CYS A 1150 77.82 -38.09 8.78
C CYS A 1150 78.84 -37.24 8.00
N ARG A 1151 79.19 -37.66 6.77
CA ARG A 1151 80.08 -36.89 5.88
C ARG A 1151 79.41 -35.64 5.31
N ASP A 1152 78.08 -35.58 5.35
CA ASP A 1152 77.27 -34.52 4.75
C ASP A 1152 76.72 -33.53 5.79
N ILE A 1153 77.30 -33.49 7.01
CA ILE A 1153 76.82 -32.65 8.13
C ILE A 1153 76.88 -31.13 7.84
N GLY A 1154 77.53 -30.73 6.75
CA GLY A 1154 77.60 -29.36 6.24
C GLY A 1154 76.71 -29.06 5.02
N ASP A 1155 76.00 -30.05 4.46
CA ASP A 1155 75.09 -29.83 3.33
C ASP A 1155 73.72 -29.34 3.84
N LYS A 1156 73.31 -28.14 3.40
CA LYS A 1156 72.05 -27.50 3.79
C LYS A 1156 70.81 -28.31 3.40
N ARG A 1157 70.85 -29.10 2.31
CA ARG A 1157 69.73 -29.96 1.90
C ARG A 1157 69.65 -31.26 2.68
N HIS A 1158 70.77 -31.72 3.24
CA HIS A 1158 70.81 -32.89 4.13
C HIS A 1158 70.26 -32.54 5.52
N CYS A 1159 70.70 -31.42 6.09
CA CYS A 1159 70.29 -30.97 7.42
C CYS A 1159 68.83 -30.49 7.51
N SER A 1160 68.15 -30.25 6.37
CA SER A 1160 66.71 -29.94 6.35
C SER A 1160 65.83 -31.19 6.41
N LYS A 1161 66.40 -32.41 6.25
CA LYS A 1161 65.67 -33.69 6.29
C LYS A 1161 66.07 -34.59 7.45
N TYR A 1162 67.30 -34.48 7.98
CA TYR A 1162 67.77 -35.34 9.05
C TYR A 1162 68.39 -34.60 10.25
N SER A 1163 68.09 -35.03 11.48
CA SER A 1163 68.63 -34.46 12.72
C SER A 1163 69.91 -35.17 13.21
N HIS A 1164 70.87 -34.43 13.76
CA HIS A 1164 72.15 -34.93 14.30
C HIS A 1164 72.27 -34.56 15.79
N PRO A 1165 72.48 -35.53 16.70
CA PRO A 1165 72.69 -35.21 18.11
C PRO A 1165 74.07 -34.56 18.28
N ALA A 1166 74.07 -33.30 18.74
CA ALA A 1166 75.23 -32.48 19.10
C ALA A 1166 75.94 -31.67 18.00
N VAL A 1167 75.24 -30.69 17.40
CA VAL A 1167 75.82 -29.37 17.08
C VAL A 1167 74.72 -28.30 17.20
N HIS A 1168 74.51 -27.72 18.39
CA HIS A 1168 73.74 -26.48 18.55
C HIS A 1168 74.67 -25.27 18.34
N LYS A 1169 74.27 -24.32 17.50
CA LYS A 1169 74.74 -22.92 17.59
C LYS A 1169 73.53 -21.99 17.76
N HIS A 1170 73.71 -21.08 18.71
CA HIS A 1170 72.78 -20.16 19.36
C HIS A 1170 72.42 -18.89 18.56
N ALA A 1171 71.25 -18.33 18.88
CA ALA A 1171 70.98 -16.93 19.33
C ALA A 1171 69.43 -16.73 19.30
N ASP A 1172 68.68 -16.19 20.27
CA ASP A 1172 68.93 -15.48 21.54
C ASP A 1172 67.65 -15.57 22.41
N HIS A 1173 67.67 -16.19 23.59
CA HIS A 1173 66.65 -16.00 24.64
C HIS A 1173 67.34 -16.01 26.02
N GLN A 1174 67.26 -14.91 26.76
CA GLN A 1174 67.79 -14.78 28.12
C GLN A 1174 66.96 -15.57 29.15
N ILE A 1175 67.59 -15.99 30.25
CA ILE A 1175 66.99 -16.86 31.30
C ILE A 1175 66.35 -15.99 32.39
N PRO A 1176 65.16 -16.28 32.95
CA PRO A 1176 64.58 -15.45 34.01
C PRO A 1176 65.45 -15.36 35.27
N CYS A 1177 65.57 -14.16 35.85
CA CYS A 1177 66.29 -13.95 37.10
C CYS A 1177 65.52 -14.51 38.30
N LYS A 1178 66.17 -15.35 39.11
CA LYS A 1178 65.53 -16.01 40.26
C LYS A 1178 65.00 -15.05 41.35
N TRP A 1179 65.44 -13.80 41.39
CA TRP A 1179 64.98 -12.79 42.36
C TRP A 1179 63.85 -11.88 41.84
N GLY A 1180 63.45 -12.03 40.57
CA GLY A 1180 62.37 -11.25 39.95
C GLY A 1180 62.51 -9.74 40.16
N ALA A 1181 61.38 -9.03 40.29
CA ALA A 1181 61.35 -7.56 40.44
C ALA A 1181 62.11 -6.98 41.64
N LYS A 1182 62.62 -7.81 42.58
CA LYS A 1182 63.36 -7.38 43.78
C LYS A 1182 64.88 -7.50 43.63
N CYS A 1183 65.39 -7.79 42.43
CA CYS A 1183 66.83 -7.85 42.17
C CYS A 1183 67.49 -6.48 42.46
N ARG A 1184 68.55 -6.45 43.27
CA ARG A 1184 69.28 -5.21 43.60
C ARG A 1184 70.29 -4.80 42.51
N ASP A 1185 70.54 -5.68 41.55
CA ASP A 1185 71.53 -5.49 40.48
C ASP A 1185 70.90 -5.13 39.12
N THR A 1186 69.67 -4.60 39.11
CA THR A 1186 68.96 -4.18 37.88
C THR A 1186 69.65 -3.03 37.14
N GLY A 1187 70.55 -2.29 37.80
CA GLY A 1187 71.42 -1.28 37.18
C GLY A 1187 72.73 -1.83 36.60
N ASN A 1188 73.06 -3.12 36.80
CA ASN A 1188 74.30 -3.72 36.30
C ASN A 1188 74.09 -4.38 34.93
N ARG A 1189 74.66 -3.76 33.89
CA ARG A 1189 74.47 -4.11 32.48
C ARG A 1189 74.78 -5.57 32.14
N GLN A 1190 75.83 -6.17 32.72
CA GLN A 1190 76.18 -7.57 32.43
C GLN A 1190 75.18 -8.57 33.04
N HIS A 1191 74.49 -8.18 34.11
CA HIS A 1191 73.44 -9.01 34.71
C HIS A 1191 72.17 -9.00 33.85
N CYS A 1192 71.73 -7.82 33.41
CA CYS A 1192 70.55 -7.66 32.54
C CYS A 1192 70.75 -8.23 31.12
N GLU A 1193 71.98 -8.37 30.64
CA GLU A 1193 72.29 -9.05 29.38
C GLU A 1193 72.16 -10.59 29.47
N ARG A 1194 72.06 -11.15 30.67
CA ARG A 1194 72.03 -12.60 30.90
C ARG A 1194 70.72 -13.09 31.50
N PHE A 1195 70.02 -12.26 32.27
CA PHE A 1195 68.77 -12.64 32.91
C PHE A 1195 67.60 -11.66 32.69
N SER A 1196 66.39 -12.20 32.46
CA SER A 1196 65.14 -11.43 32.26
C SER A 1196 64.35 -11.20 33.56
N HIS A 1197 63.69 -10.05 33.69
CA HIS A 1197 62.91 -9.64 34.88
C HIS A 1197 61.46 -9.29 34.48
N PRO A 1198 60.41 -9.98 34.96
CA PRO A 1198 59.09 -9.91 34.32
C PRO A 1198 58.17 -8.70 34.57
N ASP A 1199 58.56 -7.63 35.30
CA ASP A 1199 57.63 -6.54 35.68
C ASP A 1199 58.22 -5.12 35.59
N MET A 1200 59.00 -4.82 34.54
CA MET A 1200 59.51 -3.46 34.27
C MET A 1200 58.94 -2.89 32.97
N GLU A 1201 57.61 -2.81 32.86
CA GLU A 1201 56.94 -1.87 31.96
C GLU A 1201 55.86 -1.11 32.73
N SER A 1202 56.29 -0.07 33.45
CA SER A 1202 55.42 1.05 33.77
C SER A 1202 56.27 2.31 34.01
N PHE A 1203 55.84 3.41 33.40
CA PHE A 1203 56.30 4.79 33.62
C PHE A 1203 57.72 5.17 33.19
N LEU A 1204 57.89 5.56 31.93
CA LEU A 1204 58.39 6.90 31.58
C LEU A 1204 57.71 7.38 30.28
N LEU A 1205 56.75 8.28 30.48
CA LEU A 1205 56.09 9.13 29.48
C LEU A 1205 56.93 10.42 29.25
N GLU A 1206 56.61 11.09 28.14
CA GLU A 1206 56.92 12.49 27.77
C GLU A 1206 58.33 12.77 27.20
N GLY A 1207 58.49 13.48 26.09
CA GLY A 1207 57.51 14.22 25.29
C GLY A 1207 58.18 15.03 24.17
N ASN A 1208 57.32 15.81 23.48
CA ASN A 1208 57.61 16.90 22.55
C ASN A 1208 58.28 16.53 21.21
N GLY A 1209 57.85 17.01 20.06
CA GLY A 1209 56.93 18.09 19.73
C GLY A 1209 57.33 18.54 18.32
N GLY A 1210 56.36 18.62 17.40
CA GLY A 1210 56.59 19.24 16.10
C GLY A 1210 56.67 20.76 16.25
N SER A 1211 57.64 21.37 15.58
CA SER A 1211 57.70 22.80 15.30
C SER A 1211 57.64 23.03 13.79
N SER A 1212 56.87 24.06 13.41
CA SER A 1212 57.16 25.07 12.38
C SER A 1212 57.42 24.56 10.94
N SER A 1213 56.50 24.74 9.99
CA SER A 1213 56.21 25.97 9.20
C SER A 1213 57.04 26.07 7.91
N GLU A 1214 56.45 26.78 6.92
CA GLU A 1214 57.05 27.26 5.65
C GLU A 1214 57.12 26.19 4.53
N THR A 1215 56.81 26.44 3.25
CA THR A 1215 56.55 27.67 2.47
C THR A 1215 55.99 27.29 1.08
N GLU A 1216 55.30 28.26 0.47
CA GLU A 1216 55.21 28.59 -0.98
C GLU A 1216 54.46 27.72 -2.01
N SER A 1217 53.50 28.41 -2.69
CA SER A 1217 53.00 28.34 -4.09
C SER A 1217 52.56 26.98 -4.66
N ASP A 1218 51.39 26.80 -5.28
CA ASP A 1218 50.52 27.70 -6.08
C ASP A 1218 49.02 27.52 -5.74
#